data_AF-A0A1I5I5U4-F1
#
_entry.id   AF-A0A1I5I5U4-F1
#
_cell.length_a   1.000
_cell.length_b   1.000
_cell.length_c   1.000
_cell.angle_alpha   90.00
_cell.angle_beta   90.00
_cell.angle_gamma   90.00
#
_symmetry.space_group_name_H-M   'P 1'
#
loop_
_entity.id
_entity.type
_entity.pdbx_description
1 polymer ?
#
loop_
_entity_poly.entity_id
_entity_poly.type
_entity_poly.pdbx_seq_one_letter_code
_entity_poly.pdbx_strand_id
1 'polypeptide(L)'
;MTAPWDGRRASVRTLLRMQAREGCEAEFAAAWHRAAAEISRVPGNVRQELMCDEDDPRWFAIVSDWTDRASVDAFGRSSARETLTEALRDLRDDATRSTFTVLATVEAERRRPVRIDFSTSVKPGEQVAFERAYTTVTERIGDSRGYVREELLRDAAGLRYHIFAEWESEDDFVQWVEDPAHMAAGAPLARWHSVEFRREVLEIRQRSDAEADFPPLESPGGDVEVERVRVDSAVVVEPWEQEAFELAYLAAAQLARRAPGHAREELLREPDGRRYHVVAEWESEQRFTDWAAEPANWTGGPLGRWLARGEERRVFSLRARPVPPSAAGALPPGVPAGPEPDLEAVAGEPVPVPSASVQEFVEMPGDGHTPAAALPAAAVPGASPLPGRDVEVLVVGAGPAGLTHAIELARRGVAVRVVDKRPEASTQADKAIGIHCRTMEIWEDQGVVTEAMDAGIWLYGQTVFVNGERTHQVDWAGLDELPYAHLGLPQYDTERILGARLAAAGVVVERGVELTGFAQDDEGVTAQLRHASGAVETARARYLVGCDGAHSAVRSGLGLTFEGGLSMFPQLFMLGDVDVDWDLPAGHLVRFVRIEDDEFTGMLVCVPLKGRNRYRIATLAPQRWQDAVGTGVVPAGFWQEYEPPTLADMQAAIDELGPPGTTASNLRWSSIFRIKHGIVDRYREGRVFVAGDAAHLHPPAGGQGMNTGIQDAWNLGWKLALAVRGLAAPGLLDSYDAERRPAGKMIVDRAVSIAFTDEMDMEDEKAQFLLEMQMTMNYAGSPLVGEVDGAAFTAGPEPGHRAPDVHGLRRFGVAHPLRLFDLVRGTRSTLLLHADAGASEEQVLDLEKLAAGVREQSHGEVDAYLVAAPGIRLPLLVDLPVVHDAGGSFAATYGTDGAGTAAYLVRPDGHVGFRSRPLDEVALLDHLAGVFAQ
;
A
#
# COMPACT_ATOMS: atom_id res chain seq x y z
N MET A 1 -60.71 1.86 6.97
CA MET A 1 -60.58 1.83 8.44
C MET A 1 -60.75 0.39 8.89
N THR A 2 -59.64 -0.28 9.20
CA THR A 2 -59.60 -1.63 9.77
C THR A 2 -58.69 -1.56 10.99
N ALA A 3 -59.20 -1.98 12.14
CA ALA A 3 -58.52 -1.90 13.43
C ALA A 3 -57.29 -2.83 13.50
N PRO A 4 -56.31 -2.56 14.38
CA PRO A 4 -55.12 -3.40 14.52
C PRO A 4 -55.51 -4.78 15.10
N TRP A 5 -54.94 -5.84 14.52
CA TRP A 5 -55.23 -7.23 14.90
C TRP A 5 -54.49 -7.60 16.20
N ASP A 6 -55.24 -7.99 17.22
CA ASP A 6 -54.77 -8.52 18.51
C ASP A 6 -54.22 -9.94 18.30
N GLY A 7 -52.90 -10.06 18.28
CA GLY A 7 -52.19 -11.31 18.24
C GLY A 7 -52.43 -12.14 19.50
N ARG A 8 -53.33 -13.12 19.41
CA ARG A 8 -53.30 -14.44 20.10
C ARG A 8 -54.54 -15.27 19.76
N ARG A 9 -54.47 -16.05 18.67
CA ARG A 9 -55.13 -17.38 18.46
C ARG A 9 -54.78 -17.88 17.05
N ALA A 10 -54.38 -19.14 16.91
CA ALA A 10 -54.06 -19.76 15.62
C ALA A 10 -55.31 -19.76 14.71
N SER A 11 -55.30 -18.91 13.68
CA SER A 11 -56.37 -18.81 12.70
C SER A 11 -56.19 -19.88 11.60
N VAL A 12 -57.29 -20.40 11.08
CA VAL A 12 -57.29 -21.39 9.99
C VAL A 12 -57.63 -20.68 8.69
N ARG A 13 -56.73 -20.75 7.71
CA ARG A 13 -56.91 -20.17 6.37
C ARG A 13 -57.30 -21.25 5.39
N THR A 14 -58.40 -21.05 4.67
CA THR A 14 -58.78 -21.88 3.53
C THR A 14 -58.44 -21.12 2.25
N LEU A 15 -57.75 -21.78 1.33
CA LEU A 15 -57.49 -21.29 -0.01
C LEU A 15 -58.29 -22.15 -0.99
N LEU A 16 -59.13 -21.52 -1.81
CA LEU A 16 -59.75 -22.17 -2.96
C LEU A 16 -59.20 -21.54 -4.23
N ARG A 17 -58.48 -22.30 -5.04
CA ARG A 17 -58.12 -21.88 -6.39
C ARG A 17 -59.20 -22.34 -7.34
N MET A 18 -59.72 -21.42 -8.13
CA MET A 18 -60.73 -21.70 -9.14
C MET A 18 -60.35 -21.03 -10.44
N GLN A 19 -60.54 -21.73 -11.55
CA GLN A 19 -60.42 -21.13 -12.87
C GLN A 19 -61.81 -20.71 -13.33
N ALA A 20 -62.00 -19.41 -13.57
CA ALA A 20 -63.20 -18.90 -14.21
C ALA A 20 -63.27 -19.42 -15.64
N ARG A 21 -64.50 -19.67 -16.10
CA ARG A 21 -64.75 -19.96 -17.50
C ARG A 21 -64.35 -18.76 -18.34
N GLU A 22 -63.81 -19.03 -19.52
CA GLU A 22 -63.38 -18.01 -20.46
C GLU A 22 -64.49 -16.99 -20.74
N GLY A 23 -64.20 -15.71 -20.53
CA GLY A 23 -65.14 -14.60 -20.74
C GLY A 23 -66.12 -14.37 -19.57
N CYS A 24 -66.04 -15.17 -18.50
CA CYS A 24 -66.88 -15.02 -17.30
C CYS A 24 -66.12 -14.43 -16.10
N GLU A 25 -64.90 -13.92 -16.27
CA GLU A 25 -64.00 -13.49 -15.19
C GLU A 25 -64.62 -12.37 -14.34
N ALA A 26 -65.21 -11.36 -14.99
CA ALA A 26 -65.88 -10.25 -14.31
C ALA A 26 -67.16 -10.70 -13.59
N GLU A 27 -67.93 -11.60 -14.22
CA GLU A 27 -69.14 -12.17 -13.61
C GLU A 27 -68.81 -13.07 -12.42
N PHE A 28 -67.72 -13.83 -12.52
CA PHE A 28 -67.18 -14.68 -11.46
C PHE A 28 -66.77 -13.84 -10.25
N ALA A 29 -65.98 -12.78 -10.45
CA ALA A 29 -65.58 -11.88 -9.37
C ALA A 29 -66.80 -11.20 -8.72
N ALA A 30 -67.76 -10.72 -9.53
CA ALA A 30 -68.97 -10.08 -9.02
C ALA A 30 -69.87 -11.06 -8.24
N ALA A 31 -70.01 -12.30 -8.72
CA ALA A 31 -70.76 -13.36 -8.02
C ALA A 31 -70.08 -13.74 -6.71
N TRP A 32 -68.75 -13.83 -6.70
CA TRP A 32 -67.98 -14.08 -5.49
C TRP A 32 -68.17 -12.96 -4.46
N HIS A 33 -68.06 -11.69 -4.85
CA HIS A 33 -68.22 -10.56 -3.93
C HIS A 33 -69.59 -10.57 -3.23
N ARG A 34 -70.66 -10.94 -3.95
CA ARG A 34 -72.00 -11.10 -3.36
C ARG A 34 -72.03 -12.23 -2.33
N ALA A 35 -71.49 -13.39 -2.67
CA ALA A 35 -71.44 -14.53 -1.76
C ALA A 35 -70.52 -14.28 -0.54
N ALA A 36 -69.38 -13.61 -0.75
CA ALA A 36 -68.43 -13.24 0.30
C ALA A 36 -69.06 -12.38 1.39
N ALA A 37 -69.96 -11.45 1.01
CA ALA A 37 -70.68 -10.61 1.97
C ALA A 37 -71.67 -11.39 2.87
N GLU A 38 -72.16 -12.54 2.40
CA GLU A 38 -72.97 -13.44 3.24
C GLU A 38 -72.09 -14.32 4.13
N ILE A 39 -70.98 -14.83 3.59
CA ILE A 39 -70.03 -15.68 4.34
C ILE A 39 -69.34 -14.90 5.45
N SER A 40 -69.04 -13.62 5.23
CA SER A 40 -68.41 -12.76 6.26
C SER A 40 -69.31 -12.58 7.49
N ARG A 41 -70.61 -12.90 7.39
CA ARG A 41 -71.55 -12.88 8.52
C ARG A 41 -71.62 -14.21 9.27
N VAL A 42 -71.00 -15.27 8.76
CA VAL A 42 -70.97 -16.59 9.41
C VAL A 42 -70.09 -16.51 10.67
N PRO A 43 -70.57 -16.98 11.83
CA PRO A 43 -69.80 -16.95 13.06
C PRO A 43 -68.44 -17.64 12.90
N GLY A 44 -67.37 -16.95 13.30
CA GLY A 44 -65.99 -17.42 13.20
C GLY A 44 -65.27 -17.08 11.89
N ASN A 45 -65.93 -16.45 10.91
CA ASN A 45 -65.27 -15.90 9.73
C ASN A 45 -64.53 -14.59 10.09
N VAL A 46 -63.27 -14.49 9.72
CA VAL A 46 -62.39 -13.35 10.02
C VAL A 46 -62.11 -12.51 8.78
N ARG A 47 -61.82 -13.17 7.64
CA ARG A 47 -61.48 -12.51 6.38
C ARG A 47 -62.04 -13.31 5.20
N GLN A 48 -62.50 -12.61 4.17
CA GLN A 48 -62.81 -13.13 2.84
C GLN A 48 -62.14 -12.25 1.80
N GLU A 49 -61.33 -12.83 0.93
CA GLU A 49 -60.61 -12.11 -0.10
C GLU A 49 -60.54 -12.93 -1.38
N LEU A 50 -60.54 -12.22 -2.52
CA LEU A 50 -60.39 -12.79 -3.84
C LEU A 50 -59.17 -12.14 -4.47
N MET A 51 -58.23 -12.96 -4.88
CA MET A 51 -57.03 -12.56 -5.61
C MET A 51 -57.14 -13.11 -7.02
N CYS A 52 -56.73 -12.32 -8.01
CA CYS A 52 -56.61 -12.74 -9.40
C CYS A 52 -55.11 -12.91 -9.70
N ASP A 53 -54.78 -13.94 -10.46
CA ASP A 53 -53.40 -14.14 -10.93
C ASP A 53 -53.05 -13.05 -11.95
N GLU A 54 -51.91 -12.37 -11.78
CA GLU A 54 -51.50 -11.26 -12.66
C GLU A 54 -51.11 -11.75 -14.05
N ASP A 55 -50.65 -13.00 -14.15
CA ASP A 55 -50.19 -13.60 -15.41
C ASP A 55 -51.31 -14.37 -16.15
N ASP A 56 -52.36 -14.83 -15.44
CA ASP A 56 -53.54 -15.47 -16.03
C ASP A 56 -54.86 -15.00 -15.37
N PRO A 57 -55.58 -14.05 -15.98
CA PRO A 57 -56.76 -13.42 -15.38
C PRO A 57 -57.96 -14.37 -15.20
N ARG A 58 -57.87 -15.61 -15.71
CA ARG A 58 -58.88 -16.65 -15.47
C ARG A 58 -58.68 -17.36 -14.14
N TRP A 59 -57.50 -17.31 -13.54
CA TRP A 59 -57.23 -17.95 -12.26
C TRP A 59 -57.50 -17.02 -11.08
N PHE A 60 -58.34 -17.51 -10.16
CA PHE A 60 -58.68 -16.82 -8.94
C PHE A 60 -58.30 -17.65 -7.72
N ALA A 61 -57.78 -16.99 -6.70
CA ALA A 61 -57.53 -17.57 -5.38
C ALA A 61 -58.46 -16.88 -4.36
N ILE A 62 -59.41 -17.65 -3.82
CA ILE A 62 -60.29 -17.23 -2.75
C ILE A 62 -59.63 -17.58 -1.42
N VAL A 63 -59.29 -16.56 -0.63
CA VAL A 63 -58.70 -16.70 0.70
C VAL A 63 -59.78 -16.47 1.75
N SER A 64 -59.86 -17.39 2.71
CA SER A 64 -60.85 -17.35 3.79
C SER A 64 -60.21 -17.64 5.14
N ASP A 65 -60.16 -16.66 6.03
CA ASP A 65 -59.59 -16.83 7.37
C ASP A 65 -60.68 -17.05 8.41
N TRP A 66 -60.43 -17.99 9.32
CA TRP A 66 -61.36 -18.40 10.35
C TRP A 66 -60.68 -18.44 11.72
N THR A 67 -61.45 -18.18 12.77
CA THR A 67 -60.94 -18.12 14.13
C THR A 67 -60.41 -19.46 14.66
N ASP A 68 -60.94 -20.58 14.16
CA ASP A 68 -60.54 -21.94 14.51
C ASP A 68 -61.08 -22.98 13.51
N ARG A 69 -60.62 -24.24 13.63
CA ARG A 69 -61.01 -25.34 12.73
C ARG A 69 -62.49 -25.74 12.88
N ALA A 70 -63.05 -25.64 14.08
CA ALA A 70 -64.45 -25.99 14.32
C ALA A 70 -65.39 -25.05 13.56
N SER A 71 -65.02 -23.77 13.44
CA SER A 71 -65.73 -22.75 12.66
C SER A 71 -65.69 -23.04 11.15
N VAL A 72 -64.53 -23.50 10.62
CA VAL A 72 -64.41 -23.96 9.23
C VAL A 72 -65.33 -25.16 8.95
N ASP A 73 -65.35 -26.13 9.86
CA ASP A 73 -66.16 -27.35 9.69
C ASP A 73 -67.66 -27.06 9.83
N ALA A 74 -68.04 -26.12 10.70
CA ALA A 74 -69.42 -25.64 10.85
C ALA A 74 -69.89 -24.92 9.59
N PHE A 75 -69.07 -24.02 9.02
CA PHE A 75 -69.34 -23.41 7.71
C PHE A 75 -69.46 -24.48 6.62
N GLY A 76 -68.60 -25.50 6.65
CA GLY A 76 -68.62 -26.67 5.77
C GLY A 76 -69.98 -27.37 5.68
N ARG A 77 -70.77 -27.34 6.75
CA ARG A 77 -72.11 -27.97 6.86
C ARG A 77 -73.27 -26.97 6.79
N SER A 78 -72.98 -25.69 6.55
CA SER A 78 -73.99 -24.63 6.53
C SER A 78 -74.57 -24.40 5.14
N SER A 79 -75.80 -23.87 5.08
CA SER A 79 -76.43 -23.44 3.83
C SER A 79 -75.65 -22.32 3.13
N ALA A 80 -74.90 -21.49 3.87
CA ALA A 80 -74.07 -20.43 3.30
C ALA A 80 -72.93 -20.96 2.39
N ARG A 81 -72.39 -22.15 2.69
CA ARG A 81 -71.43 -22.81 1.78
C ARG A 81 -72.10 -23.27 0.48
N GLU A 82 -73.34 -23.74 0.58
CA GLU A 82 -74.11 -24.17 -0.58
C GLU A 82 -74.40 -22.97 -1.48
N THR A 83 -74.78 -21.83 -0.92
CA THR A 83 -74.93 -20.56 -1.64
C THR A 83 -73.66 -20.15 -2.39
N LEU A 84 -72.48 -20.20 -1.76
CA LEU A 84 -71.20 -19.90 -2.43
C LEU A 84 -70.91 -20.87 -3.57
N THR A 85 -71.12 -22.17 -3.31
CA THR A 85 -70.77 -23.21 -4.27
C THR A 85 -71.67 -23.16 -5.49
N GLU A 86 -72.96 -22.86 -5.30
CA GLU A 86 -73.96 -22.68 -6.37
C GLU A 86 -73.71 -21.40 -7.17
N ALA A 87 -73.50 -20.27 -6.50
CA ALA A 87 -73.27 -18.98 -7.17
C ALA A 87 -72.07 -18.99 -8.13
N LEU A 88 -71.06 -19.81 -7.83
CA LEU A 88 -69.85 -19.94 -8.64
C LEU A 88 -69.77 -21.24 -9.45
N ARG A 89 -70.81 -22.09 -9.43
CA ARG A 89 -70.77 -23.40 -10.10
C ARG A 89 -70.74 -23.26 -11.60
N ASP A 90 -71.62 -22.44 -12.14
CA ASP A 90 -71.81 -22.30 -13.58
C ASP A 90 -70.87 -21.27 -14.21
N LEU A 91 -69.98 -20.66 -13.42
CA LEU A 91 -69.01 -19.66 -13.85
C LEU A 91 -67.55 -20.15 -13.79
N ARG A 92 -67.32 -21.40 -13.36
CA ARG A 92 -65.99 -22.00 -13.26
C ARG A 92 -65.83 -23.24 -14.13
N ASP A 93 -64.60 -23.55 -14.49
CA ASP A 93 -64.22 -24.77 -15.21
C ASP A 93 -63.53 -25.78 -14.28
N ASP A 94 -62.75 -25.30 -13.30
CA ASP A 94 -62.06 -26.16 -12.31
C ASP A 94 -62.04 -25.51 -10.91
N ALA A 95 -61.95 -26.32 -9.87
CA ALA A 95 -61.79 -25.88 -8.48
C ALA A 95 -60.98 -26.85 -7.64
N THR A 96 -59.94 -26.34 -6.98
CA THR A 96 -59.15 -27.06 -5.98
C THR A 96 -59.15 -26.31 -4.65
N ARG A 97 -59.22 -27.05 -3.54
CA ARG A 97 -59.26 -26.47 -2.19
C ARG A 97 -58.14 -27.03 -1.32
N SER A 98 -57.46 -26.14 -0.62
CA SER A 98 -56.48 -26.46 0.41
C SER A 98 -56.80 -25.70 1.69
N THR A 99 -56.53 -26.28 2.86
CA THR A 99 -56.81 -25.62 4.15
C THR A 99 -55.58 -25.72 5.05
N PHE A 100 -55.12 -24.57 5.53
CA PHE A 100 -53.87 -24.39 6.25
C PHE A 100 -54.13 -23.80 7.64
N THR A 101 -53.26 -24.10 8.60
CA THR A 101 -53.21 -23.38 9.87
C THR A 101 -52.20 -22.25 9.74
N VAL A 102 -52.62 -21.00 9.96
CA VAL A 102 -51.75 -19.83 9.82
C VAL A 102 -50.93 -19.67 11.10
N LEU A 103 -49.61 -19.79 10.96
CA LEU A 103 -48.67 -19.68 12.08
C LEU A 103 -48.17 -18.24 12.32
N ALA A 104 -48.03 -17.44 11.24
CA ALA A 104 -47.72 -16.00 11.27
C ALA A 104 -48.06 -15.33 9.93
N THR A 105 -48.21 -14.00 9.91
CA THR A 105 -48.33 -13.19 8.68
C THR A 105 -47.26 -12.10 8.72
N VAL A 106 -46.53 -11.87 7.63
CA VAL A 106 -45.47 -10.85 7.50
C VAL A 106 -45.80 -9.94 6.31
N GLU A 107 -45.63 -8.62 6.46
CA GLU A 107 -45.82 -7.64 5.37
C GLU A 107 -44.65 -7.67 4.37
N ALA A 108 -44.94 -7.40 3.09
CA ALA A 108 -43.92 -7.29 2.05
C ALA A 108 -43.25 -5.91 2.09
N GLU A 109 -41.91 -5.87 2.13
CA GLU A 109 -41.14 -4.63 2.08
C GLU A 109 -41.18 -3.97 0.70
N ARG A 110 -41.28 -2.63 0.67
CA ARG A 110 -41.12 -1.82 -0.55
C ARG A 110 -39.65 -1.79 -0.97
N ARG A 111 -39.37 -2.09 -2.24
CA ARG A 111 -38.03 -1.96 -2.85
C ARG A 111 -37.53 -0.50 -2.74
N ARG A 112 -36.29 -0.32 -2.29
CA ARG A 112 -35.67 1.00 -2.11
C ARG A 112 -34.49 1.17 -3.07
N PRO A 113 -34.44 2.23 -3.89
CA PRO A 113 -33.36 2.43 -4.85
C PRO A 113 -32.03 2.68 -4.14
N VAL A 114 -30.96 2.14 -4.72
CA VAL A 114 -29.60 2.28 -4.20
C VAL A 114 -28.66 2.83 -5.26
N ARG A 115 -27.59 3.48 -4.83
CA ARG A 115 -26.48 3.95 -5.66
C ARG A 115 -25.19 3.31 -5.19
N ILE A 116 -24.40 2.80 -6.12
CA ILE A 116 -23.13 2.16 -5.85
C ILE A 116 -22.03 3.09 -6.31
N ASP A 117 -21.17 3.54 -5.38
CA ASP A 117 -19.96 4.30 -5.71
C ASP A 117 -18.81 3.31 -5.90
N PHE A 118 -18.26 3.29 -7.11
CA PHE A 118 -17.00 2.64 -7.43
C PHE A 118 -15.95 3.72 -7.69
N SER A 119 -14.95 3.79 -6.80
CA SER A 119 -13.84 4.73 -6.97
C SER A 119 -12.55 4.01 -7.31
N THR A 120 -11.74 4.61 -8.19
CA THR A 120 -10.43 4.12 -8.59
C THR A 120 -9.50 5.27 -8.98
N SER A 121 -8.20 5.09 -8.75
CA SER A 121 -7.17 6.05 -9.12
C SER A 121 -6.57 5.68 -10.49
N VAL A 122 -6.69 6.58 -11.47
CA VAL A 122 -6.18 6.41 -12.83
C VAL A 122 -4.89 7.20 -12.99
N LYS A 123 -3.85 6.52 -13.48
CA LYS A 123 -2.52 7.13 -13.63
C LYS A 123 -2.53 8.25 -14.68
N PRO A 124 -1.70 9.30 -14.50
CA PRO A 124 -1.50 10.31 -15.54
C PRO A 124 -1.10 9.66 -16.87
N GLY A 125 -1.82 9.97 -17.96
CA GLY A 125 -1.63 9.40 -19.29
C GLY A 125 -2.56 8.23 -19.63
N GLU A 126 -3.24 7.63 -18.65
CA GLU A 126 -4.18 6.51 -18.89
C GLU A 126 -5.66 6.93 -18.93
N GLN A 127 -5.98 8.20 -18.66
CA GLN A 127 -7.35 8.71 -18.54
C GLN A 127 -8.21 8.39 -19.77
N VAL A 128 -7.68 8.62 -20.97
CA VAL A 128 -8.39 8.36 -22.23
C VAL A 128 -8.66 6.85 -22.41
N ALA A 129 -7.76 6.00 -21.96
CA ALA A 129 -7.94 4.55 -22.03
C ALA A 129 -8.99 4.07 -21.03
N PHE A 130 -8.98 4.62 -19.81
CA PHE A 130 -9.98 4.34 -18.78
C PHE A 130 -11.38 4.80 -19.20
N GLU A 131 -11.53 6.04 -19.69
CA GLU A 131 -12.82 6.59 -20.14
C GLU A 131 -13.42 5.76 -21.29
N ARG A 132 -12.58 5.26 -22.22
CA ARG A 132 -13.04 4.35 -23.29
C ARG A 132 -13.49 2.99 -22.75
N ALA A 133 -12.75 2.44 -21.79
CA ALA A 133 -13.10 1.17 -21.18
C ALA A 133 -14.41 1.28 -20.38
N TYR A 134 -14.61 2.39 -19.67
CA TYR A 134 -15.85 2.73 -18.99
C TYR A 134 -17.04 2.74 -19.96
N THR A 135 -16.97 3.49 -21.08
CA THR A 135 -18.05 3.51 -22.08
C THR A 135 -18.40 2.11 -22.58
N THR A 136 -17.39 1.26 -22.79
CA THR A 136 -17.60 -0.12 -23.23
C THR A 136 -18.34 -0.96 -22.18
N VAL A 137 -18.10 -0.72 -20.88
CA VAL A 137 -18.79 -1.42 -19.80
C VAL A 137 -20.23 -0.90 -19.65
N THR A 138 -20.44 0.41 -19.67
CA THR A 138 -21.78 1.02 -19.59
C THR A 138 -22.74 0.46 -20.64
N GLU A 139 -22.27 0.33 -21.89
CA GLU A 139 -23.06 -0.26 -22.99
C GLU A 139 -23.44 -1.73 -22.74
N ARG A 140 -22.57 -2.49 -22.06
CA ARG A 140 -22.80 -3.92 -21.77
C ARG A 140 -23.77 -4.15 -20.61
N ILE A 141 -23.82 -3.25 -19.65
CA ILE A 141 -24.61 -3.41 -18.43
C ILE A 141 -26.00 -2.77 -18.52
N GLY A 142 -26.22 -1.85 -19.47
CA GLY A 142 -27.44 -1.06 -19.59
C GLY A 142 -28.75 -1.85 -19.70
N ASP A 143 -28.68 -3.12 -20.14
CA ASP A 143 -29.84 -4.02 -20.27
C ASP A 143 -30.08 -4.90 -19.02
N SER A 144 -29.31 -4.70 -17.94
CA SER A 144 -29.41 -5.50 -16.72
C SER A 144 -30.67 -5.19 -15.93
N ARG A 145 -31.32 -6.22 -15.39
CA ARG A 145 -32.53 -6.07 -14.56
C ARG A 145 -32.24 -5.18 -13.34
N GLY A 146 -33.04 -4.13 -13.16
CA GLY A 146 -32.93 -3.20 -12.03
C GLY A 146 -31.79 -2.19 -12.16
N TYR A 147 -31.00 -2.20 -13.24
CA TYR A 147 -30.05 -1.12 -13.54
C TYR A 147 -30.81 0.13 -14.02
N VAL A 148 -30.53 1.28 -13.42
CA VAL A 148 -31.22 2.54 -13.76
C VAL A 148 -30.36 3.40 -14.67
N ARG A 149 -29.13 3.71 -14.23
CA ARG A 149 -28.15 4.56 -14.94
C ARG A 149 -26.83 4.61 -14.18
N GLU A 150 -25.81 5.23 -14.76
CA GLU A 150 -24.60 5.58 -14.03
C GLU A 150 -23.99 6.91 -14.47
N GLU A 151 -23.18 7.50 -13.60
CA GLU A 151 -22.49 8.77 -13.83
C GLU A 151 -20.98 8.58 -13.59
N LEU A 152 -20.15 8.98 -14.56
CA LEU A 152 -18.69 9.03 -14.38
C LEU A 152 -18.26 10.42 -13.99
N LEU A 153 -17.66 10.55 -12.81
CA LEU A 153 -17.10 11.80 -12.30
C LEU A 153 -15.60 11.64 -12.07
N ARG A 154 -14.87 12.75 -12.10
CA ARG A 154 -13.45 12.79 -11.70
C ARG A 154 -13.19 13.89 -10.70
N ASP A 155 -12.19 13.72 -9.86
CA ASP A 155 -11.75 14.79 -8.96
C ASP A 155 -11.18 15.98 -9.73
N ALA A 156 -11.00 17.11 -9.04
CA ALA A 156 -10.45 18.32 -9.64
C ALA A 156 -9.03 18.11 -10.25
N ALA A 157 -8.25 17.16 -9.73
CA ALA A 157 -6.94 16.80 -10.26
C ALA A 157 -7.00 15.91 -11.52
N GLY A 158 -8.13 15.27 -11.80
CA GLY A 158 -8.35 14.38 -12.93
C GLY A 158 -7.63 13.03 -12.82
N LEU A 159 -7.31 12.60 -11.59
CA LEU A 159 -6.56 11.37 -11.32
C LEU A 159 -7.37 10.35 -10.51
N ARG A 160 -8.48 10.75 -9.89
CA ARG A 160 -9.43 9.83 -9.27
C ARG A 160 -10.76 9.89 -10.02
N TYR A 161 -11.28 8.72 -10.38
CA TYR A 161 -12.57 8.56 -11.03
C TYR A 161 -13.56 7.88 -10.07
N HIS A 162 -14.82 8.34 -10.10
CA HIS A 162 -15.96 7.76 -9.40
C HIS A 162 -17.01 7.36 -10.43
N ILE A 163 -17.38 6.08 -10.46
CA ILE A 163 -18.51 5.56 -11.22
C ILE A 163 -19.64 5.36 -10.23
N PHE A 164 -20.68 6.17 -10.36
CA PHE A 164 -21.84 6.07 -9.50
C PHE A 164 -23.01 5.40 -10.24
N ALA A 165 -23.24 4.10 -9.99
CA ALA A 165 -24.30 3.32 -10.63
C ALA A 165 -25.58 3.23 -9.78
N GLU A 166 -26.72 3.62 -10.31
CA GLU A 166 -28.04 3.58 -9.64
C GLU A 166 -28.81 2.31 -10.02
N TRP A 167 -29.44 1.69 -9.02
CA TRP A 167 -30.21 0.46 -9.12
C TRP A 167 -31.57 0.59 -8.42
N GLU A 168 -32.58 -0.14 -8.88
CA GLU A 168 -33.94 -0.15 -8.30
C GLU A 168 -33.98 -0.73 -6.88
N SER A 169 -33.05 -1.63 -6.53
CA SER A 169 -32.83 -2.13 -5.17
C SER A 169 -31.43 -2.71 -4.95
N GLU A 170 -31.03 -2.87 -3.68
CA GLU A 170 -29.78 -3.57 -3.31
C GLU A 170 -29.77 -5.02 -3.82
N ASP A 171 -30.93 -5.69 -3.76
CA ASP A 171 -31.07 -7.07 -4.23
C ASP A 171 -30.87 -7.20 -5.74
N ASP A 172 -31.37 -6.25 -6.54
CA ASP A 172 -31.17 -6.27 -8.00
C ASP A 172 -29.68 -6.11 -8.36
N PHE A 173 -28.94 -5.27 -7.61
CA PHE A 173 -27.48 -5.16 -7.74
C PHE A 173 -26.75 -6.45 -7.32
N VAL A 174 -27.10 -7.04 -6.17
CA VAL A 174 -26.46 -8.29 -5.68
C VAL A 174 -26.69 -9.42 -6.68
N GLN A 175 -27.92 -9.57 -7.20
CA GLN A 175 -28.22 -10.56 -8.24
C GLN A 175 -27.40 -10.35 -9.50
N TRP A 176 -27.17 -9.10 -9.90
CA TRP A 176 -26.29 -8.80 -11.03
C TRP A 176 -24.83 -9.17 -10.76
N VAL A 177 -24.28 -8.88 -9.57
CA VAL A 177 -22.90 -9.26 -9.20
C VAL A 177 -22.73 -10.79 -9.15
N GLU A 178 -23.76 -11.51 -8.68
CA GLU A 178 -23.76 -12.97 -8.58
C GLU A 178 -23.98 -13.68 -9.93
N ASP A 179 -24.45 -12.97 -10.96
CA ASP A 179 -24.59 -13.51 -12.31
C ASP A 179 -23.19 -13.75 -12.93
N PRO A 180 -22.82 -14.98 -13.32
CA PRO A 180 -21.54 -15.27 -13.96
C PRO A 180 -21.26 -14.44 -15.23
N ALA A 181 -22.29 -13.94 -15.92
CA ALA A 181 -22.16 -13.08 -17.09
C ALA A 181 -21.59 -11.68 -16.75
N HIS A 182 -21.70 -11.23 -15.50
CA HIS A 182 -21.16 -9.96 -15.01
C HIS A 182 -19.65 -9.81 -15.27
N MET A 183 -18.87 -10.87 -15.03
CA MET A 183 -17.41 -10.83 -15.21
C MET A 183 -17.00 -10.53 -16.65
N ALA A 184 -17.78 -10.99 -17.63
CA ALA A 184 -17.57 -10.69 -19.05
C ALA A 184 -17.97 -9.25 -19.41
N ALA A 185 -19.02 -8.73 -18.77
CA ALA A 185 -19.47 -7.34 -18.93
C ALA A 185 -18.43 -6.35 -18.39
N GLY A 186 -17.84 -6.61 -17.21
CA GLY A 186 -16.87 -5.73 -16.55
C GLY A 186 -15.40 -5.87 -16.99
N ALA A 187 -15.07 -6.87 -17.82
CA ALA A 187 -13.68 -7.17 -18.23
C ALA A 187 -12.86 -5.97 -18.78
N PRO A 188 -13.43 -5.02 -19.56
CA PRO A 188 -12.67 -3.85 -20.03
C PRO A 188 -12.12 -2.96 -18.91
N LEU A 189 -12.80 -2.87 -17.76
CA LEU A 189 -12.35 -2.07 -16.61
C LEU A 189 -11.43 -2.86 -15.65
N ALA A 190 -11.28 -4.18 -15.84
CA ALA A 190 -10.53 -5.05 -14.93
C ALA A 190 -9.07 -4.62 -14.71
N ARG A 191 -8.44 -3.96 -15.69
CA ARG A 191 -7.09 -3.40 -15.61
C ARG A 191 -6.93 -2.37 -14.49
N TRP A 192 -8.00 -1.67 -14.10
CA TRP A 192 -7.98 -0.64 -13.04
C TRP A 192 -8.60 -1.12 -11.71
N HIS A 193 -9.13 -2.35 -11.66
CA HIS A 193 -9.72 -2.93 -10.44
C HIS A 193 -8.66 -3.30 -9.36
N SER A 194 -7.36 -3.23 -9.67
CA SER A 194 -6.27 -3.56 -8.72
C SER A 194 -5.64 -2.34 -8.04
N VAL A 195 -6.17 -1.13 -8.29
CA VAL A 195 -5.64 0.15 -7.77
C VAL A 195 -6.73 0.78 -6.91
N GLU A 196 -6.67 0.56 -5.59
CA GLU A 196 -7.63 1.09 -4.59
C GLU A 196 -9.11 1.08 -5.06
N PHE A 197 -9.73 -0.09 -5.10
CA PHE A 197 -11.15 -0.20 -5.42
C PHE A 197 -11.99 -0.11 -4.15
N ARG A 198 -12.76 0.97 -3.99
CA ARG A 198 -13.73 1.11 -2.89
C ARG A 198 -15.13 1.01 -3.44
N ARG A 199 -15.93 0.11 -2.84
CA ARG A 199 -17.36 -0.07 -3.10
C ARG A 199 -18.14 0.42 -1.89
N GLU A 200 -19.01 1.41 -2.10
CA GLU A 200 -19.97 1.86 -1.09
C GLU A 200 -21.40 1.73 -1.62
N VAL A 201 -22.28 1.17 -0.79
CA VAL A 201 -23.72 1.08 -1.10
C VAL A 201 -24.44 2.23 -0.42
N LEU A 202 -25.11 3.05 -1.23
CA LEU A 202 -25.76 4.28 -0.82
C LEU A 202 -27.27 4.12 -1.02
N GLU A 203 -28.06 4.27 0.04
CA GLU A 203 -29.52 4.36 -0.10
C GLU A 203 -29.88 5.76 -0.62
N ILE A 204 -30.62 5.85 -1.74
CA ILE A 204 -30.91 7.13 -2.39
C ILE A 204 -32.15 7.77 -1.76
N ARG A 205 -32.01 9.00 -1.25
CA ARG A 205 -33.14 9.88 -0.92
C ARG A 205 -33.01 11.20 -1.67
N GLN A 206 -33.93 11.43 -2.60
CA GLN A 206 -33.96 12.67 -3.39
C GLN A 206 -34.74 13.74 -2.64
N ARG A 207 -34.17 14.93 -2.47
CA ARG A 207 -34.88 16.11 -1.96
C ARG A 207 -35.09 17.10 -3.09
N SER A 208 -36.26 17.73 -3.13
CA SER A 208 -36.40 19.02 -3.82
C SER A 208 -35.93 20.13 -2.86
N ASP A 209 -35.30 21.20 -3.37
CA ASP A 209 -34.87 22.34 -2.53
C ASP A 209 -36.04 23.06 -1.83
N ALA A 210 -37.31 22.66 -2.08
CA ALA A 210 -38.53 23.25 -1.54
C ALA A 210 -39.09 22.56 -0.27
N GLU A 211 -38.58 21.40 0.14
CA GLU A 211 -39.14 20.60 1.25
C GLU A 211 -38.12 20.46 2.39
N ALA A 212 -38.31 21.25 3.46
CA ALA A 212 -37.41 21.35 4.60
C ALA A 212 -37.67 20.33 5.73
N ASP A 213 -38.79 19.58 5.69
CA ASP A 213 -39.17 18.65 6.76
C ASP A 213 -39.05 17.19 6.30
N PHE A 214 -37.96 16.53 6.70
CA PHE A 214 -37.80 15.07 6.58
C PHE A 214 -37.77 14.42 7.96
N PRO A 215 -38.48 13.30 8.18
CA PRO A 215 -38.31 12.50 9.39
C PRO A 215 -36.92 11.83 9.40
N PRO A 216 -36.29 11.67 10.58
CA PRO A 216 -35.01 10.97 10.70
C PRO A 216 -35.08 9.53 10.16
N LEU A 217 -33.97 9.05 9.61
CA LEU A 217 -33.79 7.66 9.21
C LEU A 217 -34.11 6.73 10.39
N GLU A 218 -35.00 5.76 10.18
CA GLU A 218 -35.19 4.67 11.14
C GLU A 218 -33.92 3.80 11.15
N SER A 219 -33.43 3.44 12.34
CA SER A 219 -32.23 2.61 12.47
C SER A 219 -32.36 1.33 11.64
N PRO A 220 -31.35 0.98 10.82
CA PRO A 220 -31.40 -0.23 10.03
C PRO A 220 -31.42 -1.43 10.99
N GLY A 221 -32.46 -2.27 10.90
CA GLY A 221 -32.38 -3.60 11.50
C GLY A 221 -31.36 -4.45 10.74
N GLY A 222 -30.48 -5.16 11.46
CA GLY A 222 -29.46 -6.07 10.88
C GLY A 222 -28.01 -5.58 11.02
N ASP A 223 -27.07 -6.38 10.50
CA ASP A 223 -25.59 -6.22 10.57
C ASP A 223 -25.05 -5.04 9.73
N VAL A 224 -25.48 -3.82 10.03
CA VAL A 224 -24.93 -2.57 9.45
C VAL A 224 -24.30 -1.77 10.59
N GLU A 225 -22.97 -1.58 10.55
CA GLU A 225 -22.19 -1.02 11.67
C GLU A 225 -22.02 0.51 11.63
N VAL A 226 -22.11 1.16 10.47
CA VAL A 226 -21.87 2.61 10.36
C VAL A 226 -22.91 3.26 9.47
N GLU A 227 -23.69 4.18 10.05
CA GLU A 227 -24.57 5.10 9.32
C GLU A 227 -23.89 6.48 9.26
N ARG A 228 -23.51 6.90 8.04
CA ARG A 228 -23.10 8.27 7.73
C ARG A 228 -24.03 8.81 6.65
N VAL A 229 -24.01 10.11 6.40
CA VAL A 229 -24.78 10.73 5.33
C VAL A 229 -23.86 11.45 4.36
N ARG A 230 -23.97 11.14 3.07
CA ARG A 230 -23.25 11.79 1.98
C ARG A 230 -24.23 12.70 1.27
N VAL A 231 -23.90 13.98 1.24
CA VAL A 231 -24.69 15.01 0.57
C VAL A 231 -23.96 15.37 -0.72
N ASP A 232 -24.65 15.23 -1.84
CA ASP A 232 -24.16 15.64 -3.15
C ASP A 232 -25.01 16.81 -3.66
N SER A 233 -24.35 17.93 -3.92
CA SER A 233 -24.96 19.13 -4.51
C SER A 233 -24.37 19.38 -5.88
N ALA A 234 -25.19 19.16 -6.92
CA ALA A 234 -24.81 19.39 -8.29
C ALA A 234 -24.97 20.87 -8.66
N VAL A 235 -23.96 21.44 -9.30
CA VAL A 235 -23.88 22.87 -9.63
C VAL A 235 -23.31 23.06 -11.03
N VAL A 236 -24.01 23.81 -11.87
CA VAL A 236 -23.51 24.22 -13.18
C VAL A 236 -22.69 25.50 -13.04
N VAL A 237 -21.46 25.46 -13.58
CA VAL A 237 -20.49 26.55 -13.50
C VAL A 237 -20.10 26.95 -14.91
N GLU A 238 -20.32 28.21 -15.24
CA GLU A 238 -19.93 28.74 -16.54
C GLU A 238 -18.40 28.75 -16.69
N PRO A 239 -17.83 28.51 -17.89
CA PRO A 239 -16.38 28.38 -18.06
C PRO A 239 -15.55 29.56 -17.53
N TRP A 240 -16.10 30.79 -17.56
CA TRP A 240 -15.42 31.99 -17.05
C TRP A 240 -15.56 32.18 -15.53
N GLU A 241 -16.41 31.40 -14.86
CA GLU A 241 -16.58 31.42 -13.39
C GLU A 241 -15.79 30.30 -12.70
N GLN A 242 -15.15 29.40 -13.46
CA GLN A 242 -14.48 28.19 -12.95
C GLN A 242 -13.51 28.49 -11.79
N GLU A 243 -12.52 29.36 -12.02
CA GLU A 243 -11.51 29.69 -11.01
C GLU A 243 -12.13 30.31 -9.76
N ALA A 244 -13.16 31.14 -9.94
CA ALA A 244 -13.88 31.76 -8.83
C ALA A 244 -14.72 30.73 -8.04
N PHE A 245 -15.29 29.74 -8.71
CA PHE A 245 -16.05 28.66 -8.09
C PHE A 245 -15.14 27.71 -7.30
N GLU A 246 -14.00 27.31 -7.86
CA GLU A 246 -13.03 26.43 -7.19
C GLU A 246 -12.47 27.10 -5.92
N LEU A 247 -12.15 28.40 -5.98
CA LEU A 247 -11.77 29.19 -4.80
C LEU A 247 -12.90 29.28 -3.76
N ALA A 248 -14.15 29.45 -4.20
CA ALA A 248 -15.30 29.48 -3.31
C ALA A 248 -15.57 28.13 -2.64
N TYR A 249 -15.39 27.03 -3.37
CA TYR A 249 -15.44 25.67 -2.82
C TYR A 249 -14.37 25.49 -1.74
N LEU A 250 -13.12 25.90 -1.97
CA LEU A 250 -12.07 25.78 -0.96
C LEU A 250 -12.42 26.52 0.34
N ALA A 251 -13.03 27.70 0.23
CA ALA A 251 -13.52 28.46 1.38
C ALA A 251 -14.68 27.75 2.10
N ALA A 252 -15.67 27.23 1.36
CA ALA A 252 -16.78 26.47 1.94
C ALA A 252 -16.32 25.15 2.60
N ALA A 253 -15.40 24.42 1.95
CA ALA A 253 -14.81 23.20 2.47
C ALA A 253 -14.01 23.43 3.77
N GLN A 254 -13.42 24.61 3.96
CA GLN A 254 -12.77 24.98 5.22
C GLN A 254 -13.79 25.26 6.33
N LEU A 255 -14.96 25.83 6.00
CA LEU A 255 -16.05 26.05 6.96
C LEU A 255 -16.68 24.72 7.37
N ALA A 256 -16.96 23.83 6.42
CA ALA A 256 -17.52 22.51 6.67
C ALA A 256 -16.59 21.63 7.53
N ARG A 257 -15.28 21.61 7.22
CA ARG A 257 -14.27 20.84 8.01
C ARG A 257 -14.13 21.26 9.46
N ARG A 258 -14.61 22.45 9.84
CA ARG A 258 -14.60 22.94 11.24
C ARG A 258 -15.89 22.59 11.97
N ALA A 259 -16.91 22.11 11.26
CA ALA A 259 -18.20 21.79 11.83
C ALA A 259 -18.18 20.42 12.53
N PRO A 260 -18.78 20.29 13.73
CA PRO A 260 -18.92 19.01 14.40
C PRO A 260 -19.70 18.00 13.55
N GLY A 261 -19.14 16.81 13.38
CA GLY A 261 -19.76 15.73 12.62
C GLY A 261 -19.53 15.78 11.11
N HIS A 262 -18.65 16.67 10.61
CA HIS A 262 -18.12 16.59 9.25
C HIS A 262 -17.03 15.50 9.17
N ALA A 263 -17.10 14.65 8.14
CA ALA A 263 -16.17 13.54 7.96
C ALA A 263 -15.27 13.72 6.72
N ARG A 264 -15.82 14.18 5.60
CA ARG A 264 -15.10 14.27 4.32
C ARG A 264 -15.70 15.33 3.42
N GLU A 265 -14.87 15.94 2.57
CA GLU A 265 -15.30 16.86 1.52
C GLU A 265 -14.57 16.51 0.22
N GLU A 266 -15.31 16.48 -0.89
CA GLU A 266 -14.78 16.24 -2.23
C GLU A 266 -15.43 17.17 -3.25
N LEU A 267 -14.63 17.65 -4.20
CA LEU A 267 -15.12 18.33 -5.39
C LEU A 267 -14.90 17.43 -6.58
N LEU A 268 -16.00 16.99 -7.17
CA LEU A 268 -15.99 16.17 -8.38
C LEU A 268 -16.47 17.01 -9.57
N ARG A 269 -16.01 16.66 -10.76
CA ARG A 269 -16.28 17.35 -12.02
C ARG A 269 -16.74 16.33 -13.06
N GLU A 270 -17.79 16.66 -13.79
CA GLU A 270 -18.21 15.88 -14.95
C GLU A 270 -17.16 15.97 -16.09
N PRO A 271 -17.06 14.95 -16.95
CA PRO A 271 -16.13 14.95 -18.10
C PRO A 271 -16.33 16.13 -19.06
N ASP A 272 -17.56 16.64 -19.17
CA ASP A 272 -17.93 17.80 -20.00
C ASP A 272 -17.32 19.13 -19.49
N GLY A 273 -16.86 19.12 -18.23
CA GLY A 273 -16.22 20.21 -17.55
C GLY A 273 -17.12 21.37 -17.13
N ARG A 274 -18.45 21.25 -17.26
CA ARG A 274 -19.43 22.32 -16.99
C ARG A 274 -20.21 22.09 -15.69
N ARG A 275 -20.38 20.83 -15.27
CA ARG A 275 -21.05 20.50 -14.01
C ARG A 275 -20.04 20.03 -12.95
N TYR A 276 -20.24 20.53 -11.73
CA TYR A 276 -19.48 20.20 -10.54
C TYR A 276 -20.41 19.59 -9.49
N HIS A 277 -19.88 18.63 -8.74
CA HIS A 277 -20.56 18.00 -7.60
C HIS A 277 -19.77 18.36 -6.33
N VAL A 278 -20.42 19.12 -5.45
CA VAL A 278 -19.90 19.44 -4.11
C VAL A 278 -20.40 18.36 -3.17
N VAL A 279 -19.49 17.49 -2.74
CA VAL A 279 -19.82 16.27 -2.02
C VAL A 279 -19.28 16.34 -0.60
N ALA A 280 -20.14 16.21 0.40
CA ALA A 280 -19.78 16.27 1.80
C ALA A 280 -20.34 15.06 2.57
N GLU A 281 -19.49 14.39 3.36
CA GLU A 281 -19.90 13.31 4.26
C GLU A 281 -20.02 13.81 5.70
N TRP A 282 -21.07 13.40 6.38
CA TRP A 282 -21.41 13.78 7.75
C TRP A 282 -21.77 12.57 8.59
N GLU A 283 -21.57 12.65 9.91
CA GLU A 283 -21.93 11.62 10.89
C GLU A 283 -23.45 11.37 10.94
N SER A 284 -24.26 12.38 10.62
CA SER A 284 -25.71 12.21 10.48
C SER A 284 -26.30 13.33 9.62
N GLU A 285 -27.50 13.08 9.11
CA GLU A 285 -28.28 14.07 8.35
C GLU A 285 -28.57 15.33 9.19
N GLN A 286 -28.77 15.15 10.50
CA GLN A 286 -29.02 16.25 11.43
C GLN A 286 -27.81 17.17 11.53
N ARG A 287 -26.59 16.63 11.61
CA ARG A 287 -25.35 17.44 11.69
C ARG A 287 -25.16 18.34 10.48
N PHE A 288 -25.40 17.80 9.28
CA PHE A 288 -25.38 18.60 8.06
C PHE A 288 -26.48 19.67 8.07
N THR A 289 -27.70 19.29 8.47
CA THR A 289 -28.85 20.20 8.48
C THR A 289 -28.63 21.37 9.44
N ASP A 290 -28.11 21.11 10.64
CA ASP A 290 -27.79 22.13 11.63
C ASP A 290 -26.71 23.11 11.10
N TRP A 291 -25.69 22.57 10.42
CA TRP A 291 -24.63 23.39 9.82
C TRP A 291 -25.13 24.24 8.64
N ALA A 292 -25.95 23.66 7.76
CA ALA A 292 -26.49 24.33 6.58
C ALA A 292 -27.62 25.33 6.92
N ALA A 293 -28.23 25.22 8.11
CA ALA A 293 -29.25 26.16 8.60
C ALA A 293 -28.69 27.57 8.85
N GLU A 294 -27.38 27.70 9.10
CA GLU A 294 -26.72 29.00 9.17
C GLU A 294 -26.52 29.57 7.76
N PRO A 295 -27.17 30.70 7.40
CA PRO A 295 -27.06 31.24 6.03
C PRO A 295 -25.62 31.50 5.60
N ALA A 296 -24.73 31.90 6.51
CA ALA A 296 -23.32 32.16 6.23
C ALA A 296 -22.53 30.91 5.79
N ASN A 297 -23.03 29.71 6.09
CA ASN A 297 -22.39 28.44 5.72
C ASN A 297 -22.90 27.90 4.38
N TRP A 298 -24.10 28.33 3.96
CA TRP A 298 -24.76 27.80 2.76
C TRP A 298 -25.22 28.91 1.81
N THR A 299 -26.47 29.37 1.91
CA THR A 299 -27.12 30.28 0.94
C THR A 299 -26.48 31.68 0.86
N GLY A 300 -25.97 32.19 1.97
CA GLY A 300 -25.18 33.42 2.08
C GLY A 300 -23.67 33.19 2.22
N GLY A 301 -23.23 31.94 2.13
CA GLY A 301 -21.83 31.54 2.22
C GLY A 301 -21.07 31.61 0.89
N PRO A 302 -19.79 31.16 0.86
CA PRO A 302 -18.93 31.27 -0.33
C PRO A 302 -19.54 30.66 -1.60
N LEU A 303 -20.25 29.54 -1.48
CA LEU A 303 -20.91 28.84 -2.60
C LEU A 303 -22.32 29.34 -2.91
N GLY A 304 -22.88 30.22 -2.07
CA GLY A 304 -24.31 30.58 -2.08
C GLY A 304 -24.83 31.07 -3.42
N ARG A 305 -24.04 31.86 -4.17
CA ARG A 305 -24.45 32.39 -5.49
C ARG A 305 -24.60 31.33 -6.58
N TRP A 306 -23.93 30.19 -6.46
CA TRP A 306 -24.04 29.08 -7.41
C TRP A 306 -25.09 28.08 -6.96
N LEU A 307 -25.16 27.79 -5.65
CA LEU A 307 -26.23 26.97 -5.07
C LEU A 307 -27.62 27.59 -5.30
N ALA A 308 -27.72 28.92 -5.34
CA ALA A 308 -28.96 29.63 -5.64
C ALA A 308 -29.45 29.51 -7.09
N ARG A 309 -28.61 29.07 -8.03
CA ARG A 309 -29.01 28.85 -9.43
C ARG A 309 -29.75 27.52 -9.61
N GLY A 310 -29.73 26.66 -8.59
CA GLY A 310 -30.35 25.34 -8.53
C GLY A 310 -29.68 24.34 -9.48
N GLU A 311 -29.78 23.05 -9.14
CA GLU A 311 -30.23 22.05 -10.13
C GLU A 311 -30.69 20.75 -9.45
N GLU A 312 -29.98 20.18 -8.47
CA GLU A 312 -30.45 19.02 -7.70
C GLU A 312 -29.62 18.75 -6.43
N ARG A 313 -30.26 18.34 -5.32
CA ARG A 313 -29.57 17.85 -4.11
C ARG A 313 -30.00 16.44 -3.77
N ARG A 314 -29.02 15.54 -3.70
CA ARG A 314 -29.25 14.14 -3.32
C ARG A 314 -28.61 13.88 -1.97
N VAL A 315 -29.38 13.27 -1.07
CA VAL A 315 -28.91 12.87 0.25
C VAL A 315 -28.85 11.35 0.25
N PHE A 316 -27.66 10.82 0.49
CA PHE A 316 -27.39 9.41 0.50
C PHE A 316 -27.15 8.96 1.94
N SER A 317 -27.90 7.97 2.41
CA SER A 317 -27.50 7.25 3.62
C SER A 317 -26.45 6.22 3.22
N LEU A 318 -25.24 6.34 3.79
CA LEU A 318 -24.18 5.35 3.55
C LEU A 318 -24.42 4.19 4.48
N ARG A 319 -24.60 3.01 3.89
CA ARG A 319 -24.59 1.74 4.62
C ARG A 319 -23.29 1.04 4.30
N ALA A 320 -22.33 1.17 5.19
CA ALA A 320 -21.13 0.35 5.12
C ALA A 320 -21.42 -1.00 5.77
N ARG A 321 -21.68 -2.04 4.97
CA ARG A 321 -21.52 -3.41 5.45
C ARG A 321 -20.03 -3.74 5.43
N PRO A 322 -19.42 -4.20 6.54
CA PRO A 322 -18.10 -4.78 6.47
C PRO A 322 -18.14 -5.90 5.42
N VAL A 323 -17.23 -5.87 4.44
CA VAL A 323 -17.12 -6.93 3.44
C VAL A 323 -16.82 -8.23 4.20
N PRO A 324 -17.71 -9.24 4.19
CA PRO A 324 -17.34 -10.54 4.70
C PRO A 324 -16.22 -11.07 3.80
N PRO A 325 -15.21 -11.76 4.33
CA PRO A 325 -14.13 -12.28 3.52
C PRO A 325 -14.63 -13.45 2.66
N SER A 326 -15.19 -13.19 1.48
CA SER A 326 -15.19 -14.16 0.37
C SER A 326 -15.72 -13.56 -0.94
N ALA A 327 -14.90 -13.60 -1.99
CA ALA A 327 -15.27 -14.06 -3.36
C ALA A 327 -14.14 -13.75 -4.37
N ALA A 328 -12.94 -14.27 -4.11
CA ALA A 328 -11.99 -14.58 -5.18
C ALA A 328 -11.68 -16.07 -5.08
N GLY A 329 -12.50 -16.89 -5.74
CA GLY A 329 -12.16 -18.26 -6.09
C GLY A 329 -12.57 -19.38 -5.13
N ALA A 330 -13.86 -19.54 -4.88
CA ALA A 330 -14.42 -20.87 -4.60
C ALA A 330 -15.71 -21.02 -5.40
N LEU A 331 -15.65 -21.77 -6.51
CA LEU A 331 -16.85 -22.23 -7.22
C LEU A 331 -17.59 -23.22 -6.29
N PRO A 332 -18.92 -23.13 -6.17
CA PRO A 332 -19.69 -24.08 -5.37
C PRO A 332 -19.63 -25.48 -6.01
N PRO A 333 -19.54 -26.55 -5.20
CA PRO A 333 -19.52 -27.91 -5.73
C PRO A 333 -20.93 -28.32 -6.17
N GLY A 334 -21.07 -28.77 -7.42
CA GLY A 334 -22.23 -29.59 -7.82
C GLY A 334 -23.17 -29.05 -8.90
N VAL A 335 -22.72 -28.19 -9.82
CA VAL A 335 -23.43 -28.03 -11.10
C VAL A 335 -22.97 -29.15 -12.03
N PRO A 336 -23.86 -30.03 -12.54
CA PRO A 336 -23.46 -31.01 -13.54
C PRO A 336 -23.02 -30.26 -14.80
N ALA A 337 -21.84 -30.60 -15.31
CA ALA A 337 -21.30 -30.05 -16.54
C ALA A 337 -22.30 -30.28 -17.70
N GLY A 338 -23.07 -29.25 -18.03
CA GLY A 338 -23.70 -29.13 -19.35
C GLY A 338 -22.60 -28.92 -20.40
N PRO A 339 -22.82 -29.33 -21.66
CA PRO A 339 -21.81 -29.19 -22.70
C PRO A 339 -21.46 -27.70 -22.87
N GLU A 340 -20.16 -27.42 -22.93
CA GLU A 340 -19.61 -26.10 -23.23
C GLU A 340 -20.28 -25.51 -24.48
N PRO A 341 -20.59 -24.21 -24.51
CA PRO A 341 -20.94 -23.56 -25.77
C PRO A 341 -19.73 -23.64 -26.71
N ASP A 342 -19.97 -24.28 -27.85
CA ASP A 342 -19.02 -24.48 -28.94
C ASP A 342 -18.53 -23.13 -29.49
N LEU A 343 -17.33 -22.72 -29.07
CA LEU A 343 -16.64 -21.51 -29.52
C LEU A 343 -16.00 -21.67 -30.90
N GLU A 344 -16.18 -22.81 -31.60
CA GLU A 344 -15.67 -23.02 -32.97
C GLU A 344 -16.69 -22.71 -34.10
N ALA A 345 -17.96 -22.40 -33.81
CA ALA A 345 -18.97 -22.17 -34.85
C ALA A 345 -18.90 -20.82 -35.61
N VAL A 346 -17.89 -19.98 -35.39
CA VAL A 346 -17.63 -18.76 -36.21
C VAL A 346 -16.26 -18.80 -36.93
N ALA A 347 -15.59 -19.96 -36.94
CA ALA A 347 -14.37 -20.16 -37.73
C ALA A 347 -14.69 -20.72 -39.12
N GLY A 348 -14.70 -19.84 -40.14
CA GLY A 348 -14.62 -20.23 -41.55
C GLY A 348 -13.17 -20.27 -42.05
N GLU A 349 -12.65 -21.50 -42.12
CA GLU A 349 -11.44 -22.04 -42.78
C GLU A 349 -10.06 -21.33 -42.72
N PRO A 350 -9.04 -22.00 -42.11
CA PRO A 350 -7.62 -21.70 -42.26
C PRO A 350 -6.96 -22.55 -43.34
N VAL A 351 -6.06 -21.95 -44.13
CA VAL A 351 -5.15 -22.65 -45.08
C VAL A 351 -3.69 -22.46 -44.63
N PRO A 352 -2.85 -23.52 -44.61
CA PRO A 352 -1.60 -23.56 -43.87
C PRO A 352 -0.37 -23.21 -44.72
N VAL A 353 0.71 -22.74 -44.07
CA VAL A 353 2.07 -22.85 -44.64
C VAL A 353 3.10 -23.11 -43.53
N PRO A 354 4.00 -24.11 -43.68
CA PRO A 354 4.96 -24.50 -42.65
C PRO A 354 6.35 -23.84 -42.77
N SER A 355 6.98 -23.72 -41.58
CA SER A 355 8.41 -23.67 -41.20
C SER A 355 9.50 -23.26 -42.21
N ALA A 356 10.37 -22.33 -41.80
CA ALA A 356 11.81 -22.44 -42.03
C ALA A 356 12.62 -21.56 -41.06
N SER A 357 13.76 -22.10 -40.64
CA SER A 357 14.78 -21.57 -39.75
C SER A 357 15.70 -20.53 -40.40
N VAL A 358 16.26 -19.69 -39.52
CA VAL A 358 17.38 -18.73 -39.63
C VAL A 358 18.39 -18.97 -40.75
N GLN A 359 18.69 -17.94 -41.56
CA GLN A 359 20.06 -17.63 -42.02
C GLN A 359 20.22 -16.23 -42.65
N GLU A 360 21.28 -15.56 -42.19
CA GLU A 360 22.21 -14.64 -42.89
C GLU A 360 21.81 -13.21 -43.33
N PHE A 361 22.44 -12.26 -42.61
CA PHE A 361 23.09 -11.01 -43.05
C PHE A 361 22.92 -10.55 -44.51
N VAL A 362 22.66 -9.25 -44.71
CA VAL A 362 23.63 -8.28 -45.29
C VAL A 362 23.03 -6.86 -45.23
N GLU A 363 23.88 -5.92 -44.81
CA GLU A 363 23.64 -4.48 -44.70
C GLU A 363 23.88 -3.73 -46.04
N MET A 364 23.05 -2.70 -46.29
CA MET A 364 23.29 -1.47 -47.10
C MET A 364 23.25 -1.53 -48.65
N PRO A 365 23.06 -0.41 -49.40
CA PRO A 365 22.48 0.92 -49.10
C PRO A 365 21.43 1.41 -50.15
N GLY A 366 20.73 2.52 -49.85
CA GLY A 366 20.36 3.51 -50.89
C GLY A 366 18.87 3.79 -51.13
N ASP A 367 18.49 5.01 -50.74
CA ASP A 367 17.51 5.92 -51.37
C ASP A 367 16.01 5.62 -51.29
N GLY A 368 15.39 6.29 -50.31
CA GLY A 368 14.52 7.43 -50.65
C GLY A 368 13.02 7.17 -50.68
N HIS A 369 12.36 7.27 -49.53
CA HIS A 369 11.04 7.88 -49.41
C HIS A 369 10.76 8.38 -47.98
N THR A 370 10.56 9.69 -47.84
CA THR A 370 10.04 10.39 -46.64
C THR A 370 8.55 10.67 -46.89
N PRO A 371 7.62 10.36 -45.97
CA PRO A 371 6.92 11.39 -45.17
C PRO A 371 6.46 10.85 -43.77
N ALA A 372 6.07 11.60 -42.73
CA ALA A 372 5.68 12.99 -42.54
C ALA A 372 6.03 13.46 -41.11
N ALA A 373 6.30 14.76 -40.97
CA ALA A 373 6.74 15.43 -39.74
C ALA A 373 5.65 15.60 -38.68
N ALA A 374 6.10 15.62 -37.43
CA ALA A 374 5.33 15.89 -36.21
C ALA A 374 4.76 17.33 -36.15
N LEU A 375 3.63 17.48 -35.46
CA LEU A 375 3.22 18.73 -34.82
C LEU A 375 3.72 18.75 -33.35
N PRO A 376 4.11 19.92 -32.80
CA PRO A 376 5.07 20.03 -31.72
C PRO A 376 4.45 19.90 -30.33
N ALA A 377 5.15 19.19 -29.45
CA ALA A 377 4.96 19.27 -28.01
C ALA A 377 5.36 20.69 -27.54
N ALA A 378 4.50 21.30 -26.72
CA ALA A 378 4.86 22.51 -25.99
C ALA A 378 6.04 22.20 -25.04
N ALA A 379 7.09 23.01 -25.13
CA ALA A 379 8.27 22.88 -24.31
C ALA A 379 7.99 23.29 -22.86
N VAL A 380 8.14 22.36 -21.92
CA VAL A 380 8.80 22.67 -20.64
C VAL A 380 10.30 22.45 -20.88
N PRO A 381 11.19 23.41 -20.60
CA PRO A 381 12.61 23.25 -20.89
C PRO A 381 13.24 22.19 -19.98
N GLY A 382 13.72 21.11 -20.59
CA GLY A 382 14.86 20.33 -20.11
C GLY A 382 14.59 19.03 -19.36
N ALA A 383 14.24 17.95 -20.06
CA ALA A 383 14.67 16.58 -19.73
C ALA A 383 14.36 15.59 -20.88
N SER A 384 15.01 15.77 -22.03
CA SER A 384 15.60 14.61 -22.73
C SER A 384 17.06 14.55 -22.30
N PRO A 385 17.72 13.38 -22.22
CA PRO A 385 19.16 13.34 -22.07
C PRO A 385 19.75 14.05 -23.29
N LEU A 386 20.24 15.26 -23.07
CA LEU A 386 21.01 15.99 -24.07
C LEU A 386 22.24 15.12 -24.40
N PRO A 387 22.56 14.88 -25.68
CA PRO A 387 23.88 14.40 -26.05
C PRO A 387 24.89 15.41 -25.50
N GLY A 388 25.70 15.01 -24.52
CA GLY A 388 26.75 15.85 -23.94
C GLY A 388 26.50 16.42 -22.53
N ARG A 389 25.56 15.89 -21.73
CA ARG A 389 25.71 16.03 -20.26
C ARG A 389 26.75 15.01 -19.79
N ASP A 390 27.89 15.48 -19.30
CA ASP A 390 28.89 14.63 -18.67
C ASP A 390 28.24 13.89 -17.49
N VAL A 391 28.37 12.57 -17.47
CA VAL A 391 27.93 11.73 -16.35
C VAL A 391 28.72 12.17 -15.12
N GLU A 392 28.06 12.52 -14.03
CA GLU A 392 28.77 12.93 -12.81
C GLU A 392 29.14 11.68 -11.99
N VAL A 393 28.22 10.73 -11.87
CA VAL A 393 28.46 9.48 -11.14
C VAL A 393 28.02 8.27 -11.97
N LEU A 394 28.92 7.31 -12.15
CA LEU A 394 28.62 6.00 -12.72
C LEU A 394 28.39 4.99 -11.60
N VAL A 395 27.19 4.44 -11.51
CA VAL A 395 26.83 3.34 -10.60
C VAL A 395 26.83 2.03 -11.38
N VAL A 396 27.56 1.03 -10.88
CA VAL A 396 27.77 -0.25 -11.56
C VAL A 396 27.11 -1.35 -10.73
N GLY A 397 26.04 -1.93 -11.26
CA GLY A 397 25.16 -2.88 -10.58
C GLY A 397 23.86 -2.23 -10.13
N ALA A 398 22.73 -2.81 -10.52
CA ALA A 398 21.37 -2.36 -10.24
C ALA A 398 20.63 -3.31 -9.29
N GLY A 399 21.36 -3.88 -8.32
CA GLY A 399 20.77 -4.50 -7.13
C GLY A 399 20.33 -3.44 -6.11
N PRO A 400 19.81 -3.85 -4.93
CA PRO A 400 19.25 -2.92 -3.93
C PRO A 400 20.18 -1.76 -3.55
N ALA A 401 21.46 -2.04 -3.28
CA ALA A 401 22.45 -1.00 -2.95
C ALA A 401 22.63 0.01 -4.10
N GLY A 402 22.77 -0.46 -5.34
CA GLY A 402 22.97 0.42 -6.50
C GLY A 402 21.75 1.25 -6.85
N LEU A 403 20.55 0.66 -6.77
CA LEU A 403 19.29 1.38 -6.99
C LEU A 403 19.07 2.45 -5.91
N THR A 404 19.26 2.11 -4.62
CA THR A 404 19.21 3.09 -3.53
C THR A 404 20.20 4.22 -3.76
N HIS A 405 21.43 3.90 -4.18
CA HIS A 405 22.46 4.92 -4.40
C HIS A 405 22.09 5.88 -5.53
N ALA A 406 21.59 5.34 -6.64
CA ALA A 406 21.15 6.14 -7.77
C ALA A 406 19.94 7.03 -7.41
N ILE A 407 18.99 6.52 -6.61
CA ILE A 407 17.86 7.32 -6.09
C ILE A 407 18.39 8.48 -5.24
N GLU A 408 19.31 8.23 -4.30
CA GLU A 408 19.81 9.29 -3.41
C GLU A 408 20.57 10.40 -4.14
N LEU A 409 21.34 10.03 -5.14
CA LEU A 409 22.05 10.97 -6.00
C LEU A 409 21.07 11.76 -6.88
N ALA A 410 20.09 11.09 -7.50
CA ALA A 410 19.08 11.73 -8.34
C ALA A 410 18.20 12.70 -7.53
N ARG A 411 17.80 12.34 -6.30
CA ARG A 411 17.04 13.22 -5.39
C ARG A 411 17.79 14.51 -5.05
N ARG A 412 19.13 14.50 -5.14
CA ARG A 412 20.02 15.67 -4.93
C ARG A 412 20.44 16.37 -6.23
N GLY A 413 19.83 15.99 -7.36
CA GLY A 413 20.08 16.61 -8.65
C GLY A 413 21.40 16.23 -9.31
N VAL A 414 22.07 15.15 -8.85
CA VAL A 414 23.30 14.64 -9.47
C VAL A 414 22.96 13.86 -10.74
N ALA A 415 23.73 14.06 -11.81
CA ALA A 415 23.59 13.31 -13.06
C ALA A 415 24.20 11.90 -12.91
N VAL A 416 23.32 10.90 -12.75
CA VAL A 416 23.71 9.50 -12.53
C VAL A 416 23.49 8.66 -13.78
N ARG A 417 24.47 7.81 -14.08
CA ARG A 417 24.32 6.70 -15.02
C ARG A 417 24.37 5.39 -14.25
N VAL A 418 23.42 4.48 -14.51
CA VAL A 418 23.36 3.17 -13.86
C VAL A 418 23.47 2.08 -14.91
N VAL A 419 24.46 1.20 -14.77
CA VAL A 419 24.69 0.07 -15.68
C VAL A 419 24.56 -1.25 -14.93
N ASP A 420 23.99 -2.26 -15.57
CA ASP A 420 23.94 -3.62 -15.05
C ASP A 420 24.19 -4.64 -16.17
N LYS A 421 25.04 -5.64 -15.90
CA LYS A 421 25.37 -6.69 -16.88
C LYS A 421 24.22 -7.66 -17.13
N ARG A 422 23.27 -7.79 -16.20
CA ARG A 422 22.08 -8.63 -16.38
C ARG A 422 21.20 -8.00 -17.47
N PRO A 423 20.73 -8.78 -18.47
CA PRO A 423 19.91 -8.25 -19.55
C PRO A 423 18.52 -7.81 -19.07
N GLU A 424 18.01 -8.43 -18.00
CA GLU A 424 16.70 -8.15 -17.43
C GLU A 424 16.79 -8.00 -15.91
N ALA A 425 15.77 -7.39 -15.31
CA ALA A 425 15.62 -7.39 -13.87
C ALA A 425 15.37 -8.82 -13.36
N SER A 426 15.82 -9.13 -12.15
CA SER A 426 15.53 -10.44 -11.56
C SER A 426 14.03 -10.57 -11.36
N THR A 427 13.41 -11.55 -12.02
CA THR A 427 12.00 -11.94 -11.81
C THR A 427 11.86 -13.15 -10.89
N GLN A 428 12.99 -13.68 -10.43
CA GLN A 428 13.07 -14.87 -9.58
C GLN A 428 13.55 -14.50 -8.18
N ALA A 429 13.31 -15.42 -7.25
CA ALA A 429 13.74 -15.28 -5.86
C ALA A 429 15.27 -15.17 -5.76
N ASP A 430 15.77 -13.98 -5.40
CA ASP A 430 17.14 -13.80 -4.92
C ASP A 430 17.23 -14.07 -3.40
N LYS A 431 18.45 -14.18 -2.86
CA LYS A 431 18.72 -14.68 -1.49
C LYS A 431 18.10 -13.84 -0.35
N ALA A 432 17.86 -12.54 -0.57
CA ALA A 432 17.46 -11.63 0.50
C ALA A 432 15.93 -11.46 0.64
N ILE A 433 15.44 -11.37 1.89
CA ILE A 433 14.01 -11.20 2.24
C ILE A 433 13.80 -10.17 3.35
N GLY A 434 14.54 -10.27 4.46
CA GLY A 434 14.27 -9.45 5.64
C GLY A 434 14.64 -7.99 5.40
N ILE A 435 13.70 -7.08 5.65
CA ILE A 435 13.88 -5.62 5.64
C ILE A 435 13.82 -5.11 7.08
N HIS A 436 14.92 -4.52 7.54
CA HIS A 436 15.06 -4.04 8.92
C HIS A 436 14.38 -2.70 9.14
N CYS A 437 14.08 -2.40 10.41
CA CYS A 437 13.48 -1.13 10.84
C CYS A 437 14.24 0.09 10.29
N ARG A 438 15.58 0.06 10.35
CA ARG A 438 16.41 1.16 9.84
C ARG A 438 16.27 1.39 8.34
N THR A 439 16.10 0.31 7.57
CA THR A 439 15.88 0.37 6.11
C THR A 439 14.50 0.95 5.80
N MET A 440 13.47 0.60 6.57
CA MET A 440 12.12 1.16 6.40
C MET A 440 12.11 2.69 6.59
N GLU A 441 12.86 3.23 7.56
CA GLU A 441 12.99 4.68 7.75
C GLU A 441 13.73 5.36 6.60
N ILE A 442 14.74 4.69 6.02
CA ILE A 442 15.42 5.19 4.81
C ILE A 442 14.43 5.24 3.64
N TRP A 443 13.63 4.19 3.48
CA TRP A 443 12.62 4.09 2.43
C TRP A 443 11.46 5.07 2.62
N GLU A 444 11.16 5.46 3.84
CA GLU A 444 10.19 6.51 4.12
C GLU A 444 10.67 7.84 3.54
N ASP A 445 11.92 8.19 3.79
CA ASP A 445 12.53 9.41 3.25
C ASP A 445 12.65 9.33 1.71
N GLN A 446 13.02 8.16 1.16
CA GLN A 446 13.05 7.93 -0.29
C GLN A 446 11.67 7.93 -0.95
N GLY A 447 10.59 7.83 -0.16
CA GLY A 447 9.21 7.79 -0.64
C GLY A 447 8.84 6.47 -1.32
N VAL A 448 9.31 5.34 -0.78
CA VAL A 448 8.99 3.98 -1.23
C VAL A 448 8.51 3.05 -0.12
N VAL A 449 8.42 3.55 1.12
CA VAL A 449 8.03 2.73 2.28
C VAL A 449 6.62 2.17 2.15
N THR A 450 5.67 2.93 1.61
CA THR A 450 4.29 2.48 1.44
C THR A 450 4.21 1.31 0.46
N GLU A 451 4.86 1.43 -0.69
CA GLU A 451 4.93 0.36 -1.68
C GLU A 451 5.63 -0.89 -1.13
N ALA A 452 6.64 -0.72 -0.27
CA ALA A 452 7.29 -1.83 0.42
C ALA A 452 6.34 -2.51 1.42
N MET A 453 5.64 -1.75 2.27
CA MET A 453 4.64 -2.28 3.21
C MET A 453 3.53 -3.04 2.49
N ASP A 454 3.03 -2.48 1.39
CA ASP A 454 1.97 -3.10 0.60
C ASP A 454 2.44 -4.37 -0.11
N ALA A 455 3.71 -4.44 -0.53
CA ALA A 455 4.26 -5.61 -1.21
C ALA A 455 4.74 -6.72 -0.25
N GLY A 456 5.12 -6.37 0.98
CA GLY A 456 5.71 -7.29 1.95
C GLY A 456 4.69 -7.97 2.86
N ILE A 457 5.22 -8.69 3.85
CA ILE A 457 4.48 -9.25 4.99
C ILE A 457 5.17 -8.86 6.29
N TRP A 458 4.42 -8.43 7.29
CA TRP A 458 4.99 -8.12 8.60
C TRP A 458 5.43 -9.39 9.33
N LEU A 459 6.65 -9.37 9.87
CA LEU A 459 7.13 -10.41 10.75
C LEU A 459 6.75 -10.05 12.18
N TYR A 460 5.86 -10.85 12.78
CA TYR A 460 5.32 -10.59 14.12
C TYR A 460 6.21 -11.10 15.23
N GLY A 461 7.18 -11.95 14.93
CA GLY A 461 8.01 -12.58 15.93
C GLY A 461 8.91 -13.66 15.38
N GLN A 462 9.57 -14.34 16.30
CA GLN A 462 10.42 -15.49 16.03
C GLN A 462 10.02 -16.65 16.92
N THR A 463 10.13 -17.87 16.39
CA THR A 463 9.99 -19.10 17.16
C THR A 463 11.16 -20.03 16.87
N VAL A 464 11.76 -20.55 17.92
CA VAL A 464 12.92 -21.45 17.86
C VAL A 464 12.56 -22.78 18.52
N PHE A 465 12.84 -23.85 17.80
CA PHE A 465 12.77 -25.23 18.26
C PHE A 465 14.18 -25.81 18.28
N VAL A 466 14.55 -26.45 19.38
CA VAL A 466 15.80 -27.21 19.50
C VAL A 466 15.43 -28.66 19.78
N ASN A 467 15.90 -29.59 18.93
CA ASN A 467 15.61 -31.02 19.05
C ASN A 467 14.11 -31.35 19.18
N GLY A 468 13.26 -30.58 18.50
CA GLY A 468 11.80 -30.74 18.51
C GLY A 468 11.07 -30.09 19.69
N GLU A 469 11.78 -29.58 20.69
CA GLU A 469 11.20 -28.81 21.79
C GLU A 469 11.23 -27.31 21.48
N ARG A 470 10.11 -26.61 21.72
CA ARG A 470 10.05 -25.15 21.56
C ARG A 470 10.82 -24.49 22.69
N THR A 471 12.00 -23.97 22.40
CA THR A 471 12.85 -23.29 23.38
C THR A 471 12.46 -21.83 23.53
N HIS A 472 12.25 -21.12 22.41
CA HIS A 472 12.02 -19.66 22.42
C HIS A 472 10.84 -19.29 21.53
N GLN A 473 10.03 -18.34 21.99
CA GLN A 473 9.03 -17.64 21.19
C GLN A 473 8.97 -16.20 21.66
N VAL A 474 9.32 -15.28 20.77
CA VAL A 474 9.30 -13.84 21.02
C VAL A 474 8.35 -13.21 20.02
N ASP A 475 7.38 -12.45 20.54
CA ASP A 475 6.51 -11.61 19.73
C ASP A 475 7.12 -10.19 19.73
N TRP A 476 7.34 -9.63 18.55
CA TRP A 476 7.87 -8.27 18.36
C TRP A 476 6.74 -7.22 18.29
N ALA A 477 5.49 -7.64 18.49
CA ALA A 477 4.36 -6.72 18.63
C ALA A 477 4.50 -5.90 19.94
N GLY A 478 4.41 -4.57 19.84
CA GLY A 478 4.45 -3.67 21.00
C GLY A 478 5.82 -3.06 21.33
N LEU A 479 6.80 -3.11 20.42
CA LEU A 479 8.00 -2.26 20.49
C LEU A 479 7.64 -0.82 20.07
N ASP A 480 6.84 -0.14 20.89
CA ASP A 480 6.24 1.17 20.59
C ASP A 480 7.27 2.27 20.32
N GLU A 481 8.53 2.09 20.74
CA GLU A 481 9.62 3.02 20.44
C GLU A 481 10.16 2.93 19.00
N LEU A 482 9.78 1.91 18.23
CA LEU A 482 10.22 1.73 16.85
C LEU A 482 9.15 2.18 15.86
N PRO A 483 9.51 3.00 14.84
CA PRO A 483 8.53 3.46 13.87
C PRO A 483 8.07 2.37 12.91
N TYR A 484 8.85 1.29 12.75
CA TYR A 484 8.55 0.17 11.87
C TYR A 484 8.94 -1.15 12.49
N ALA A 485 8.21 -2.21 12.16
CA ALA A 485 8.57 -3.59 12.45
C ALA A 485 9.44 -4.20 11.33
N HIS A 486 9.92 -5.44 11.54
CA HIS A 486 10.64 -6.21 10.53
C HIS A 486 9.68 -6.66 9.42
N LEU A 487 10.01 -6.36 8.17
CA LEU A 487 9.18 -6.70 7.01
C LEU A 487 9.85 -7.82 6.18
N GLY A 488 9.09 -8.85 5.82
CA GLY A 488 9.50 -9.83 4.82
C GLY A 488 9.15 -9.36 3.41
N LEU A 489 10.16 -9.01 2.61
CA LEU A 489 10.01 -8.55 1.23
C LEU A 489 11.08 -9.19 0.33
N PRO A 490 10.71 -10.06 -0.62
CA PRO A 490 11.66 -10.65 -1.55
C PRO A 490 12.45 -9.60 -2.32
N GLN A 491 13.74 -9.85 -2.54
CA GLN A 491 14.61 -8.91 -3.25
C GLN A 491 14.11 -8.52 -4.65
N TYR A 492 13.44 -9.40 -5.42
CA TYR A 492 12.90 -9.01 -6.72
C TYR A 492 11.81 -7.93 -6.60
N ASP A 493 11.00 -7.95 -5.53
CA ASP A 493 10.03 -6.89 -5.26
C ASP A 493 10.74 -5.62 -4.78
N THR A 494 11.78 -5.74 -3.96
CA THR A 494 12.65 -4.62 -3.57
C THR A 494 13.26 -3.93 -4.80
N GLU A 495 13.88 -4.68 -5.71
CA GLU A 495 14.47 -4.14 -6.95
C GLU A 495 13.41 -3.54 -7.86
N ARG A 496 12.21 -4.14 -7.94
CA ARG A 496 11.09 -3.60 -8.71
C ARG A 496 10.63 -2.25 -8.15
N ILE A 497 10.47 -2.14 -6.83
CA ILE A 497 10.02 -0.92 -6.15
C ILE A 497 11.07 0.20 -6.30
N LEU A 498 12.33 -0.10 -5.98
CA LEU A 498 13.42 0.87 -6.13
C LEU A 498 13.64 1.26 -7.59
N GLY A 499 13.56 0.30 -8.52
CA GLY A 499 13.66 0.56 -9.95
C GLY A 499 12.55 1.48 -10.46
N ALA A 500 11.31 1.28 -10.01
CA ALA A 500 10.19 2.17 -10.33
C ALA A 500 10.40 3.58 -9.77
N ARG A 501 10.91 3.70 -8.54
CA ARG A 501 11.23 4.99 -7.92
C ARG A 501 12.34 5.73 -8.66
N LEU A 502 13.37 5.01 -9.10
CA LEU A 502 14.48 5.56 -9.87
C LEU A 502 14.01 6.05 -11.25
N ALA A 503 13.17 5.27 -11.92
CA ALA A 503 12.55 5.65 -13.19
C ALA A 503 11.66 6.90 -13.04
N ALA A 504 10.89 7.00 -11.96
CA ALA A 504 10.10 8.19 -11.64
C ALA A 504 10.99 9.43 -11.36
N ALA A 505 12.23 9.24 -10.95
CA ALA A 505 13.24 10.30 -10.83
C ALA A 505 13.94 10.62 -12.16
N GLY A 506 13.55 9.99 -13.27
CA GLY A 506 14.09 10.24 -14.61
C GLY A 506 15.37 9.50 -14.95
N VAL A 507 15.79 8.53 -14.13
CA VAL A 507 17.00 7.72 -14.36
C VAL A 507 16.58 6.30 -14.76
N VAL A 508 17.11 5.81 -15.88
CA VAL A 508 16.84 4.46 -16.39
C VAL A 508 18.08 3.60 -16.19
N VAL A 509 17.89 2.35 -15.78
CA VAL A 509 18.97 1.36 -15.69
C VAL A 509 19.30 0.84 -17.08
N GLU A 510 20.57 0.98 -17.48
CA GLU A 510 21.10 0.39 -18.71
C GLU A 510 21.47 -1.07 -18.46
N ARG A 511 20.58 -1.97 -18.89
CA ARG A 511 20.75 -3.42 -18.73
C ARG A 511 21.52 -4.05 -19.89
N GLY A 512 22.18 -5.17 -19.62
CA GLY A 512 23.09 -5.82 -20.57
C GLY A 512 24.37 -5.02 -20.82
N VAL A 513 24.77 -4.15 -19.89
CA VAL A 513 25.97 -3.32 -19.97
C VAL A 513 26.93 -3.68 -18.84
N GLU A 514 28.07 -4.26 -19.19
CA GLU A 514 29.07 -4.75 -18.25
C GLU A 514 30.25 -3.78 -18.13
N LEU A 515 30.63 -3.42 -16.90
CA LEU A 515 31.93 -2.79 -16.66
C LEU A 515 33.05 -3.84 -16.77
N THR A 516 33.96 -3.63 -17.71
CA THR A 516 35.08 -4.55 -17.98
C THR A 516 36.43 -4.03 -17.49
N GLY A 517 36.51 -2.75 -17.18
CA GLY A 517 37.71 -2.11 -16.64
C GLY A 517 37.52 -0.62 -16.45
N PHE A 518 38.41 0.01 -15.68
CA PHE A 518 38.41 1.46 -15.48
C PHE A 518 39.81 1.95 -15.11
N ALA A 519 40.04 3.24 -15.31
CA ALA A 519 41.20 3.97 -14.80
C ALA A 519 40.71 5.30 -14.20
N GLN A 520 41.46 5.86 -13.25
CA GLN A 520 41.13 7.14 -12.62
C GLN A 520 42.33 8.07 -12.60
N ASP A 521 42.04 9.37 -12.55
CA ASP A 521 42.98 10.46 -12.41
C ASP A 521 42.43 11.52 -11.44
N ASP A 522 43.11 12.66 -11.33
CA ASP A 522 42.72 13.72 -10.41
C ASP A 522 41.37 14.37 -10.75
N GLU A 523 40.84 14.21 -11.96
CA GLU A 523 39.60 14.84 -12.42
C GLU A 523 38.39 13.87 -12.47
N GLY A 524 38.62 12.56 -12.56
CA GLY A 524 37.53 11.60 -12.76
C GLY A 524 37.95 10.15 -13.00
N VAL A 525 36.99 9.36 -13.46
CA VAL A 525 37.10 7.92 -13.75
C VAL A 525 36.69 7.66 -15.20
N THR A 526 37.57 7.00 -15.95
CA THR A 526 37.33 6.53 -17.32
C THR A 526 36.99 5.03 -17.28
N ALA A 527 35.76 4.68 -17.62
CA ALA A 527 35.21 3.33 -17.55
C ALA A 527 35.05 2.70 -18.94
N GLN A 528 35.33 1.40 -19.04
CA GLN A 528 35.14 0.57 -20.24
C GLN A 528 33.89 -0.28 -20.08
N LEU A 529 32.84 0.06 -20.83
CA LEU A 529 31.52 -0.58 -20.78
C LEU A 529 31.31 -1.46 -22.01
N ARG A 530 31.00 -2.73 -21.80
CA ARG A 530 30.67 -3.68 -22.87
C ARG A 530 29.15 -3.84 -22.93
N HIS A 531 28.57 -3.51 -24.08
CA HIS A 531 27.15 -3.70 -24.37
C HIS A 531 26.86 -5.15 -24.77
N ALA A 532 25.61 -5.57 -24.66
CA ALA A 532 25.15 -6.90 -25.07
C ALA A 532 25.43 -7.23 -26.55
N SER A 533 25.53 -6.20 -27.40
CA SER A 533 25.95 -6.33 -28.81
C SER A 533 27.44 -6.69 -28.99
N GLY A 534 28.23 -6.68 -27.92
CA GLY A 534 29.68 -6.80 -27.94
C GLY A 534 30.42 -5.47 -28.14
N ALA A 535 29.70 -4.38 -28.45
CA ALA A 535 30.29 -3.05 -28.58
C ALA A 535 30.91 -2.60 -27.26
N VAL A 536 32.08 -1.96 -27.34
CA VAL A 536 32.78 -1.40 -26.17
C VAL A 536 32.72 0.11 -26.25
N GLU A 537 32.21 0.72 -25.19
CA GLU A 537 32.09 2.15 -24.99
C GLU A 537 33.09 2.60 -23.91
N THR A 538 33.75 3.74 -24.15
CA THR A 538 34.52 4.43 -23.12
C THR A 538 33.68 5.57 -22.56
N ALA A 539 33.36 5.52 -21.28
CA ALA A 539 32.58 6.53 -20.58
C ALA A 539 33.44 7.27 -19.54
N ARG A 540 33.23 8.58 -19.42
CA ARG A 540 33.90 9.41 -18.40
C ARG A 540 32.88 9.82 -17.33
N ALA A 541 33.25 9.67 -16.07
CA ALA A 541 32.48 10.15 -14.92
C ALA A 541 33.37 10.84 -13.89
N ARG A 542 32.83 11.65 -12.98
CA ARG A 542 33.62 12.23 -11.87
C ARG A 542 33.89 11.22 -10.77
N TYR A 543 32.95 10.31 -10.55
CA TYR A 543 33.05 9.23 -9.56
C TYR A 543 32.44 7.93 -10.09
N LEU A 544 32.92 6.80 -9.56
CA LEU A 544 32.39 5.47 -9.84
C LEU A 544 32.03 4.77 -8.54
N VAL A 545 30.86 4.14 -8.49
CA VAL A 545 30.42 3.34 -7.33
C VAL A 545 30.08 1.92 -7.76
N GLY A 546 30.86 0.96 -7.25
CA GLY A 546 30.68 -0.46 -7.46
C GLY A 546 29.64 -1.05 -6.50
N CYS A 547 28.49 -1.39 -7.06
CA CYS A 547 27.39 -2.11 -6.42
C CYS A 547 27.13 -3.45 -7.13
N ASP A 548 28.18 -4.02 -7.75
CA ASP A 548 28.17 -5.14 -8.68
C ASP A 548 28.37 -6.52 -7.99
N GLY A 549 28.09 -6.56 -6.69
CA GLY A 549 27.89 -7.78 -5.91
C GLY A 549 29.16 -8.57 -5.56
N ALA A 550 28.96 -9.83 -5.17
CA ALA A 550 30.03 -10.68 -4.65
C ALA A 550 31.19 -10.91 -5.63
N HIS A 551 30.97 -10.73 -6.93
CA HIS A 551 31.97 -10.86 -7.99
C HIS A 551 32.39 -9.51 -8.59
N SER A 552 32.33 -8.46 -7.78
CA SER A 552 32.59 -7.07 -8.18
C SER A 552 33.87 -6.90 -9.00
N ALA A 553 33.69 -6.45 -10.24
CA ALA A 553 34.76 -6.01 -11.13
C ALA A 553 35.40 -4.71 -10.60
N VAL A 554 34.62 -3.87 -9.92
CA VAL A 554 35.13 -2.64 -9.29
C VAL A 554 36.09 -2.97 -8.14
N ARG A 555 35.69 -3.86 -7.22
CA ARG A 555 36.55 -4.33 -6.12
C ARG A 555 37.84 -4.93 -6.65
N SER A 556 37.74 -5.83 -7.65
CA SER A 556 38.90 -6.46 -8.26
C SER A 556 39.80 -5.46 -9.00
N GLY A 557 39.22 -4.50 -9.71
CA GLY A 557 39.96 -3.45 -10.42
C GLY A 557 40.72 -2.50 -9.51
N LEU A 558 40.22 -2.26 -8.29
CA LEU A 558 40.91 -1.52 -7.24
C LEU A 558 41.96 -2.36 -6.48
N GLY A 559 42.01 -3.67 -6.70
CA GLY A 559 42.89 -4.55 -5.93
C GLY A 559 42.55 -4.62 -4.43
N LEU A 560 41.29 -4.37 -4.06
CA LEU A 560 40.83 -4.48 -2.69
C LEU A 560 40.81 -5.94 -2.25
N THR A 561 41.21 -6.20 -1.01
CA THR A 561 41.33 -7.55 -0.46
C THR A 561 40.42 -7.75 0.74
N PHE A 562 39.95 -8.98 0.95
CA PHE A 562 39.14 -9.30 2.14
C PHE A 562 40.06 -9.39 3.37
N GLU A 563 39.83 -8.54 4.36
CA GLU A 563 40.57 -8.52 5.62
C GLU A 563 40.38 -9.86 6.36
N GLY A 564 41.49 -10.49 6.78
CA GLY A 564 41.47 -11.84 7.37
C GLY A 564 41.24 -12.98 6.37
N GLY A 565 41.09 -12.69 5.07
CA GLY A 565 40.76 -13.65 4.03
C GLY A 565 39.26 -13.86 3.84
N LEU A 566 38.87 -14.36 2.67
CA LEU A 566 37.49 -14.74 2.40
C LEU A 566 37.21 -16.13 3.00
N SER A 567 36.45 -16.16 4.08
CA SER A 567 36.11 -17.40 4.78
C SER A 567 34.83 -18.01 4.20
N MET A 568 34.77 -19.34 4.20
CA MET A 568 33.64 -20.10 3.68
C MET A 568 33.17 -21.09 4.73
N PHE A 569 31.85 -21.25 4.84
CA PHE A 569 31.28 -22.37 5.59
C PHE A 569 31.60 -23.68 4.85
N PRO A 570 32.01 -24.74 5.56
CA PRO A 570 32.30 -26.02 4.92
C PRO A 570 31.05 -26.62 4.27
N GLN A 571 29.88 -26.41 4.89
CA GLN A 571 28.60 -26.94 4.40
C GLN A 571 28.05 -26.16 3.22
N LEU A 572 27.41 -26.88 2.30
CA LEU A 572 26.44 -26.33 1.34
C LEU A 572 25.08 -26.12 2.00
N PHE A 573 24.37 -25.11 1.52
CA PHE A 573 23.02 -24.76 1.93
C PHE A 573 22.09 -24.84 0.73
N MET A 574 20.82 -25.18 0.98
CA MET A 574 19.76 -25.09 0.00
C MET A 574 18.66 -24.13 0.42
N LEU A 575 18.07 -23.46 -0.56
CA LEU A 575 16.94 -22.55 -0.42
C LEU A 575 15.77 -23.03 -1.28
N GLY A 576 14.54 -22.80 -0.80
CA GLY A 576 13.33 -23.05 -1.58
C GLY A 576 12.19 -22.12 -1.19
N ASP A 577 11.42 -21.67 -2.17
CA ASP A 577 10.12 -21.01 -1.97
C ASP A 577 9.00 -22.02 -2.15
N VAL A 578 8.36 -22.38 -1.04
CA VAL A 578 7.28 -23.39 -1.02
C VAL A 578 6.09 -22.87 -0.22
N ASP A 579 4.94 -23.47 -0.47
CA ASP A 579 3.78 -23.34 0.40
C ASP A 579 3.88 -24.47 1.46
N VAL A 580 3.84 -24.13 2.76
CA VAL A 580 4.01 -25.05 3.91
C VAL A 580 2.71 -25.14 4.71
N ASP A 581 2.17 -26.35 4.86
CA ASP A 581 0.95 -26.62 5.63
C ASP A 581 1.30 -27.09 7.05
N TRP A 582 1.06 -26.22 8.03
CA TRP A 582 1.33 -26.46 9.46
C TRP A 582 0.48 -25.53 10.35
N ASP A 583 0.41 -25.84 11.65
CA ASP A 583 -0.37 -25.06 12.64
C ASP A 583 0.49 -24.07 13.45
N LEU A 584 1.66 -23.66 12.94
CA LEU A 584 2.53 -22.70 13.62
C LEU A 584 2.02 -21.26 13.48
N PRO A 585 2.35 -20.34 14.42
CA PRO A 585 1.90 -18.96 14.38
C PRO A 585 2.22 -18.27 13.04
N ALA A 586 1.19 -17.68 12.43
CA ALA A 586 1.34 -16.97 11.17
C ALA A 586 2.24 -15.74 11.33
N GLY A 587 3.09 -15.47 10.32
CA GLY A 587 4.00 -14.32 10.31
C GLY A 587 5.19 -14.42 11.26
N HIS A 588 5.41 -15.58 11.90
CA HIS A 588 6.65 -15.83 12.64
C HIS A 588 7.76 -16.32 11.71
N LEU A 589 8.98 -15.84 11.95
CA LEU A 589 10.17 -16.52 11.48
C LEU A 589 10.38 -17.76 12.35
N VAL A 590 10.40 -18.95 11.73
CA VAL A 590 10.53 -20.21 12.47
C VAL A 590 11.90 -20.82 12.23
N ARG A 591 12.59 -21.22 13.29
CA ARG A 591 13.85 -21.96 13.23
C ARG A 591 13.70 -23.29 13.93
N PHE A 592 14.14 -24.35 13.27
CA PHE A 592 14.38 -25.66 13.88
C PHE A 592 15.87 -25.90 13.85
N VAL A 593 16.42 -26.27 14.99
CA VAL A 593 17.84 -26.56 15.19
C VAL A 593 17.95 -27.95 15.77
N ARG A 594 18.91 -28.73 15.27
CA ARG A 594 19.28 -30.01 15.86
C ARG A 594 20.68 -29.92 16.43
N ILE A 595 20.81 -30.30 17.70
CA ILE A 595 22.05 -30.33 18.47
C ILE A 595 22.21 -31.74 19.04
N GLU A 596 23.30 -32.41 18.70
CA GLU A 596 23.65 -33.75 19.17
C GLU A 596 25.05 -33.71 19.78
N ASP A 597 25.22 -34.22 21.02
CA ASP A 597 26.50 -34.20 21.75
C ASP A 597 27.17 -32.81 21.81
N ASP A 598 26.38 -31.76 22.02
CA ASP A 598 26.77 -30.34 22.01
C ASP A 598 27.29 -29.82 20.64
N GLU A 599 27.10 -30.59 19.56
CA GLU A 599 27.41 -30.18 18.19
C GLU A 599 26.14 -29.83 17.40
N PHE A 600 26.21 -28.76 16.62
CA PHE A 600 25.15 -28.37 15.68
C PHE A 600 25.14 -29.32 14.46
N THR A 601 24.09 -30.12 14.29
CA THR A 601 23.99 -31.15 13.23
C THR A 601 22.87 -30.92 12.21
N GLY A 602 22.03 -29.90 12.40
CA GLY A 602 20.96 -29.58 11.46
C GLY A 602 20.27 -28.25 11.72
N MET A 603 19.78 -27.62 10.65
CA MET A 603 18.91 -26.45 10.76
C MET A 603 17.85 -26.40 9.65
N LEU A 604 16.70 -25.84 9.98
CA LEU A 604 15.64 -25.46 9.05
C LEU A 604 15.12 -24.09 9.45
N VAL A 605 15.26 -23.09 8.57
CA VAL A 605 14.74 -21.74 8.80
C VAL A 605 13.64 -21.46 7.79
N CYS A 606 12.47 -21.11 8.29
CA CYS A 606 11.30 -20.78 7.48
C CYS A 606 10.95 -19.31 7.71
N VAL A 607 11.12 -18.49 6.67
CA VAL A 607 10.78 -17.06 6.67
C VAL A 607 9.47 -16.87 5.91
N PRO A 608 8.41 -16.33 6.51
CA PRO A 608 7.14 -16.15 5.82
C PRO A 608 7.26 -15.09 4.73
N LEU A 609 6.57 -15.32 3.63
CA LEU A 609 6.48 -14.42 2.47
C LEU A 609 5.02 -14.08 2.21
N LYS A 610 4.78 -12.98 1.49
CA LYS A 610 3.43 -12.63 1.06
C LYS A 610 2.81 -13.74 0.20
N GLY A 611 1.67 -14.25 0.66
CA GLY A 611 0.95 -15.38 0.08
C GLY A 611 0.43 -16.32 1.18
N ARG A 612 -0.62 -17.08 0.89
CA ARG A 612 -1.17 -18.04 1.86
C ARG A 612 -0.14 -19.16 2.07
N ASN A 613 0.26 -19.39 3.31
CA ASN A 613 1.18 -20.45 3.72
C ASN A 613 2.54 -20.42 2.99
N ARG A 614 2.95 -19.28 2.43
CA ARG A 614 4.17 -19.19 1.63
C ARG A 614 5.38 -18.91 2.51
N TYR A 615 6.42 -19.73 2.39
CA TYR A 615 7.67 -19.58 3.13
C TYR A 615 8.88 -19.70 2.21
N ARG A 616 9.94 -18.93 2.52
CA ARG A 616 11.30 -19.29 2.11
C ARG A 616 11.92 -20.17 3.16
N ILE A 617 12.34 -21.35 2.71
CA ILE A 617 13.06 -22.32 3.51
C ILE A 617 14.56 -22.17 3.23
N ALA A 618 15.37 -22.20 4.29
CA ALA A 618 16.82 -22.32 4.24
C ALA A 618 17.27 -23.47 5.15
N THR A 619 18.06 -24.40 4.62
CA THR A 619 18.55 -25.57 5.37
C THR A 619 19.89 -26.04 4.80
N LEU A 620 20.53 -27.01 5.48
CA LEU A 620 21.73 -27.67 4.97
C LEU A 620 21.38 -28.48 3.72
N ALA A 621 22.26 -28.45 2.72
CA ALA A 621 22.09 -29.28 1.53
C ALA A 621 22.30 -30.78 1.91
N PRO A 622 21.50 -31.70 1.35
CA PRO A 622 21.66 -33.15 1.51
C PRO A 622 23.09 -33.67 1.31
N GLN A 623 23.46 -34.73 2.04
CA GLN A 623 24.81 -35.30 2.04
C GLN A 623 25.33 -35.64 0.63
N ARG A 624 24.45 -36.10 -0.28
CA ARG A 624 24.81 -36.38 -1.68
C ARG A 624 25.41 -35.18 -2.44
N TRP A 625 25.05 -33.95 -2.07
CA TRP A 625 25.65 -32.73 -2.62
C TRP A 625 26.87 -32.30 -1.81
N GLN A 626 26.88 -32.52 -0.49
CA GLN A 626 28.07 -32.29 0.33
C GLN A 626 29.25 -33.15 -0.16
N ASP A 627 29.01 -34.42 -0.47
CA ASP A 627 30.03 -35.37 -0.94
C ASP A 627 30.56 -35.02 -2.35
N ALA A 628 29.73 -34.37 -3.17
CA ALA A 628 30.12 -33.90 -4.50
C ALA A 628 31.11 -32.71 -4.45
N VAL A 629 31.18 -32.02 -3.31
CA VAL A 629 32.06 -30.88 -3.09
C VAL A 629 33.06 -31.26 -2.00
N GLY A 630 34.25 -31.72 -2.40
CA GLY A 630 35.31 -32.05 -1.44
C GLY A 630 35.58 -30.91 -0.44
N THR A 631 36.25 -31.24 0.68
CA THR A 631 36.52 -30.36 1.84
C THR A 631 37.46 -29.17 1.57
N GLY A 632 37.77 -28.87 0.30
CA GLY A 632 38.82 -27.94 -0.10
C GLY A 632 38.36 -26.49 -0.32
N VAL A 633 39.32 -25.57 -0.14
CA VAL A 633 39.25 -24.18 -0.61
C VAL A 633 39.01 -24.19 -2.13
N VAL A 634 37.89 -23.61 -2.56
CA VAL A 634 37.56 -23.47 -3.98
C VAL A 634 38.56 -22.50 -4.64
N PRO A 635 39.31 -22.89 -5.68
CA PRO A 635 40.21 -21.98 -6.39
C PRO A 635 39.44 -20.77 -6.95
N ALA A 636 40.08 -19.61 -6.99
CA ALA A 636 39.49 -18.42 -7.59
C ALA A 636 39.06 -18.72 -9.04
N GLY A 637 37.75 -18.57 -9.33
CA GLY A 637 37.20 -18.78 -10.68
C GLY A 637 36.60 -20.17 -10.95
N PHE A 638 36.60 -21.09 -9.99
CA PHE A 638 35.90 -22.37 -10.10
C PHE A 638 34.51 -22.26 -9.45
N TRP A 639 33.46 -22.04 -10.23
CA TRP A 639 32.08 -22.03 -9.71
C TRP A 639 31.21 -22.89 -10.61
N GLN A 640 30.65 -23.97 -10.06
CA GLN A 640 29.67 -24.79 -10.75
C GLN A 640 28.31 -24.45 -10.16
N GLU A 641 27.36 -24.05 -10.99
CA GLU A 641 25.94 -24.02 -10.61
C GLU A 641 25.51 -25.47 -10.40
N TYR A 642 25.03 -25.78 -9.18
CA TYR A 642 24.49 -27.10 -8.86
C TYR A 642 23.04 -27.17 -9.35
N GLU A 643 22.58 -28.38 -9.68
CA GLU A 643 21.17 -28.60 -9.99
C GLU A 643 20.28 -28.07 -8.84
N PRO A 644 19.25 -27.27 -9.15
CA PRO A 644 18.34 -26.74 -8.14
C PRO A 644 17.66 -27.87 -7.34
N PRO A 645 17.46 -27.70 -6.03
CA PRO A 645 16.81 -28.71 -5.22
C PRO A 645 15.33 -28.87 -5.59
N THR A 646 14.83 -30.09 -5.45
CA THR A 646 13.45 -30.44 -5.82
C THR A 646 12.48 -30.24 -4.65
N LEU A 647 11.17 -30.29 -4.92
CA LEU A 647 10.16 -30.25 -3.85
C LEU A 647 10.33 -31.42 -2.88
N ALA A 648 10.74 -32.59 -3.37
CA ALA A 648 11.02 -33.76 -2.53
C ALA A 648 12.18 -33.50 -1.56
N ASP A 649 13.17 -32.69 -1.95
CA ASP A 649 14.27 -32.32 -1.07
C ASP A 649 13.83 -31.36 0.02
N MET A 650 12.96 -30.41 -0.32
CA MET A 650 12.34 -29.51 0.67
C MET A 650 11.47 -30.29 1.66
N GLN A 651 10.65 -31.23 1.16
CA GLN A 651 9.83 -32.09 2.00
C GLN A 651 10.70 -32.95 2.92
N ALA A 652 11.79 -33.54 2.43
CA ALA A 652 12.68 -34.36 3.25
C ALA A 652 13.31 -33.56 4.41
N ALA A 653 13.72 -32.31 4.18
CA ALA A 653 14.24 -31.45 5.24
C ALA A 653 13.16 -31.07 6.28
N ILE A 654 11.92 -30.89 5.85
CA ILE A 654 10.77 -30.66 6.73
C ILE A 654 10.43 -31.92 7.53
N ASP A 655 10.41 -33.10 6.91
CA ASP A 655 10.13 -34.37 7.58
C ASP A 655 11.18 -34.67 8.68
N GLU A 656 12.42 -34.23 8.46
CA GLU A 656 13.54 -34.45 9.36
C GLU A 656 13.55 -33.50 10.57
N LEU A 657 13.24 -32.21 10.37
CA LEU A 657 13.42 -31.17 11.41
C LEU A 657 12.13 -30.45 11.81
N GLY A 658 11.11 -30.45 10.95
CA GLY A 658 9.85 -29.76 11.15
C GLY A 658 8.83 -30.57 11.97
N PRO A 659 7.64 -29.99 12.24
CA PRO A 659 6.58 -30.67 12.96
C PRO A 659 6.05 -31.90 12.20
N PRO A 660 5.74 -33.02 12.88
CA PRO A 660 5.18 -34.19 12.22
C PRO A 660 3.89 -33.89 11.46
N GLY A 661 3.78 -34.38 10.22
CA GLY A 661 2.61 -34.16 9.36
C GLY A 661 2.65 -32.88 8.53
N THR A 662 3.71 -32.07 8.63
CA THR A 662 3.89 -30.86 7.81
C THR A 662 4.09 -31.25 6.34
N THR A 663 3.42 -30.56 5.42
CA THR A 663 3.59 -30.79 3.97
C THR A 663 4.07 -29.54 3.25
N ALA A 664 5.01 -29.71 2.32
CA ALA A 664 5.43 -28.67 1.38
C ALA A 664 4.80 -28.92 0.02
N SER A 665 4.37 -27.85 -0.63
CA SER A 665 3.82 -27.87 -1.97
C SER A 665 4.29 -26.66 -2.77
N ASN A 666 4.03 -26.68 -4.08
CA ASN A 666 4.19 -25.51 -4.95
C ASN A 666 5.59 -24.87 -4.90
N LEU A 667 6.63 -25.65 -5.21
CA LEU A 667 7.99 -25.13 -5.29
C LEU A 667 8.11 -24.10 -6.44
N ARG A 668 8.27 -22.83 -6.07
CA ARG A 668 8.31 -21.70 -7.01
C ARG A 668 9.71 -21.42 -7.50
N TRP A 669 10.70 -21.63 -6.63
CA TRP A 669 12.10 -21.39 -6.89
C TRP A 669 12.95 -22.16 -5.88
N SER A 670 14.16 -22.54 -6.28
CA SER A 670 15.13 -23.17 -5.39
C SER A 670 16.56 -22.93 -5.85
N SER A 671 17.51 -23.00 -4.92
CA SER A 671 18.95 -22.84 -5.22
C SER A 671 19.80 -23.54 -4.17
N ILE A 672 20.99 -23.99 -4.58
CA ILE A 672 22.07 -24.40 -3.67
C ILE A 672 23.15 -23.33 -3.69
N PHE A 673 23.75 -23.07 -2.53
CA PHE A 673 24.84 -22.11 -2.43
C PHE A 673 25.77 -22.46 -1.26
N ARG A 674 26.99 -21.93 -1.33
CA ARG A 674 27.93 -21.92 -0.21
C ARG A 674 27.96 -20.53 0.42
N ILE A 675 27.92 -20.47 1.73
CA ILE A 675 28.01 -19.22 2.48
C ILE A 675 29.45 -18.74 2.49
N LYS A 676 29.65 -17.48 2.13
CA LYS A 676 30.93 -16.77 2.22
C LYS A 676 30.75 -15.57 3.14
N HIS A 677 31.80 -15.22 3.86
CA HIS A 677 31.80 -14.00 4.63
C HIS A 677 33.17 -13.31 4.59
N GLY A 678 33.16 -11.99 4.69
CA GLY A 678 34.36 -11.19 4.67
C GLY A 678 34.04 -9.73 4.37
N ILE A 679 34.97 -8.85 4.72
CA ILE A 679 34.87 -7.41 4.45
C ILE A 679 36.15 -6.94 3.77
N VAL A 680 36.04 -6.01 2.83
CA VAL A 680 37.21 -5.43 2.15
C VAL A 680 38.01 -4.54 3.09
N ASP A 681 39.32 -4.46 2.85
CA ASP A 681 40.27 -3.66 3.60
C ASP A 681 40.05 -2.15 3.47
N ARG A 682 39.47 -1.70 2.36
CA ARG A 682 39.08 -0.30 2.11
C ARG A 682 37.79 -0.24 1.28
N TYR A 683 36.92 0.72 1.59
CA TYR A 683 35.66 0.94 0.85
C TYR A 683 35.82 1.91 -0.33
N ARG A 684 36.97 2.57 -0.42
CA ARG A 684 37.26 3.63 -1.40
C ARG A 684 38.74 3.61 -1.79
N GLU A 685 39.01 3.94 -3.04
CA GLU A 685 40.32 4.40 -3.49
C GLU A 685 40.16 5.54 -4.50
N GLY A 686 40.59 6.74 -4.14
CA GLY A 686 40.44 7.92 -4.98
C GLY A 686 38.96 8.22 -5.29
N ARG A 687 38.59 8.26 -6.56
CA ARG A 687 37.24 8.59 -7.04
C ARG A 687 36.33 7.36 -7.18
N VAL A 688 36.80 6.20 -6.74
CA VAL A 688 36.09 4.92 -6.90
C VAL A 688 35.75 4.32 -5.55
N PHE A 689 34.50 3.87 -5.41
CA PHE A 689 33.91 3.37 -4.16
C PHE A 689 33.30 1.98 -4.37
N VAL A 690 33.17 1.20 -3.30
CA VAL A 690 32.41 -0.06 -3.27
C VAL A 690 31.34 -0.02 -2.18
N ALA A 691 30.19 -0.66 -2.42
CA ALA A 691 29.07 -0.73 -1.48
C ALA A 691 28.33 -2.07 -1.57
N GLY A 692 27.66 -2.47 -0.47
CA GLY A 692 26.93 -3.75 -0.39
C GLY A 692 27.85 -4.96 -0.57
N ASP A 693 27.38 -6.00 -1.27
CA ASP A 693 28.12 -7.25 -1.52
C ASP A 693 29.47 -7.07 -2.25
N ALA A 694 29.69 -5.91 -2.89
CA ALA A 694 30.99 -5.56 -3.44
C ALA A 694 32.03 -5.28 -2.33
N ALA A 695 31.59 -4.76 -1.19
CA ALA A 695 32.41 -4.37 -0.04
C ALA A 695 32.39 -5.41 1.10
N HIS A 696 31.25 -6.04 1.38
CA HIS A 696 31.13 -6.99 2.48
C HIS A 696 30.17 -8.13 2.14
N LEU A 697 30.53 -9.34 2.53
CA LEU A 697 29.75 -10.56 2.33
C LEU A 697 29.35 -11.10 3.70
N HIS A 698 28.09 -11.47 3.83
CA HIS A 698 27.48 -11.93 5.08
C HIS A 698 26.99 -13.37 4.95
N PRO A 699 27.00 -14.12 6.06
CA PRO A 699 26.07 -15.23 6.23
C PRO A 699 24.62 -14.75 6.08
N PRO A 700 23.70 -15.59 5.56
CA PRO A 700 22.27 -15.25 5.46
C PRO A 700 21.61 -15.10 6.85
N ALA A 701 22.29 -15.50 7.92
CA ALA A 701 21.83 -15.33 9.30
C ALA A 701 21.47 -13.86 9.58
N GLY A 702 20.27 -13.63 10.10
CA GLY A 702 19.78 -12.30 10.46
C GLY A 702 19.41 -11.38 9.29
N GLY A 703 19.49 -11.83 8.03
CA GLY A 703 19.06 -11.03 6.87
C GLY A 703 19.84 -9.73 6.65
N GLN A 704 21.12 -9.69 7.04
CA GLN A 704 21.88 -8.45 7.19
C GLN A 704 22.32 -7.80 5.87
N GLY A 705 22.82 -8.58 4.90
CA GLY A 705 23.60 -8.05 3.77
C GLY A 705 22.90 -6.98 2.93
N MET A 706 21.63 -7.19 2.55
CA MET A 706 20.88 -6.20 1.76
C MET A 706 20.66 -4.89 2.52
N ASN A 707 20.26 -4.98 3.80
CA ASN A 707 20.03 -3.81 4.65
C ASN A 707 21.32 -3.00 4.85
N THR A 708 22.43 -3.68 5.12
CA THR A 708 23.73 -3.02 5.26
C THR A 708 24.16 -2.32 3.97
N GLY A 709 23.94 -2.94 2.81
CA GLY A 709 24.25 -2.32 1.50
C GLY A 709 23.38 -1.10 1.18
N ILE A 710 22.11 -1.10 1.59
CA ILE A 710 21.23 0.08 1.49
C ILE A 710 21.76 1.22 2.38
N GLN A 711 22.20 0.90 3.60
CA GLN A 711 22.80 1.90 4.50
C GLN A 711 24.12 2.48 3.98
N ASP A 712 24.94 1.68 3.30
CA ASP A 712 26.15 2.18 2.63
C ASP A 712 25.79 3.23 1.57
N ALA A 713 24.81 2.90 0.73
CA ALA A 713 24.34 3.80 -0.33
C ALA A 713 23.75 5.10 0.24
N TRP A 714 22.98 5.00 1.33
CA TRP A 714 22.39 6.12 2.06
C TRP A 714 23.46 7.05 2.67
N ASN A 715 24.49 6.47 3.30
CA ASN A 715 25.59 7.24 3.89
C ASN A 715 26.48 7.94 2.85
N LEU A 716 26.80 7.26 1.75
CA LEU A 716 27.68 7.81 0.72
C LEU A 716 26.97 8.85 -0.18
N GLY A 717 25.67 8.67 -0.42
CA GLY A 717 24.92 9.46 -1.40
C GLY A 717 24.97 10.98 -1.17
N TRP A 718 24.75 11.43 0.06
CA TRP A 718 24.78 12.86 0.38
C TRP A 718 26.20 13.46 0.30
N LYS A 719 27.22 12.68 0.70
CA LYS A 719 28.63 13.07 0.65
C LYS A 719 29.11 13.24 -0.79
N LEU A 720 28.77 12.28 -1.66
CA LEU A 720 29.06 12.37 -3.09
C LEU A 720 28.34 13.53 -3.75
N ALA A 721 27.08 13.79 -3.40
CA ALA A 721 26.34 14.93 -3.95
C ALA A 721 26.97 16.27 -3.59
N LEU A 722 27.49 16.44 -2.36
CA LEU A 722 28.26 17.64 -2.00
C LEU A 722 29.58 17.72 -2.78
N ALA A 723 30.29 16.60 -2.94
CA ALA A 723 31.57 16.57 -3.64
C ALA A 723 31.42 16.89 -5.14
N VAL A 724 30.40 16.33 -5.80
CA VAL A 724 30.08 16.63 -7.21
C VAL A 724 29.78 18.11 -7.42
N ARG A 725 29.04 18.72 -6.48
CA ARG A 725 28.70 20.16 -6.52
C ARG A 725 29.83 21.08 -6.09
N GLY A 726 30.98 20.55 -5.68
CA GLY A 726 32.11 21.33 -5.19
C GLY A 726 31.89 21.97 -3.81
N LEU A 727 30.92 21.45 -3.05
CA LEU A 727 30.54 21.96 -1.73
C LEU A 727 31.11 21.13 -0.58
N ALA A 728 31.76 19.99 -0.86
CA ALA A 728 32.33 19.13 0.15
C ALA A 728 33.66 19.67 0.70
N ALA A 729 33.80 19.70 2.02
CA ALA A 729 35.09 19.95 2.66
C ALA A 729 36.12 18.86 2.29
N PRO A 730 37.44 19.19 2.31
CA PRO A 730 38.48 18.20 2.18
C PRO A 730 38.34 17.07 3.20
N GLY A 731 38.41 15.82 2.75
CA GLY A 731 38.27 14.64 3.64
C GLY A 731 36.83 14.17 3.87
N LEU A 732 35.80 14.89 3.41
CA LEU A 732 34.40 14.46 3.60
C LEU A 732 34.16 13.05 3.03
N LEU A 733 34.69 12.74 1.86
CA LEU A 733 34.52 11.42 1.23
C LEU A 733 35.31 10.30 1.94
N ASP A 734 36.37 10.63 2.67
CA ASP A 734 37.12 9.66 3.48
C ASP A 734 36.32 9.15 4.67
N SER A 735 35.38 9.97 5.16
CA SER A 735 34.46 9.56 6.24
C SER A 735 33.59 8.36 5.86
N TYR A 736 33.39 8.05 4.57
CA TYR A 736 32.64 6.86 4.17
C TYR A 736 33.32 5.57 4.63
N ASP A 737 34.63 5.43 4.41
CA ASP A 737 35.39 4.28 4.91
C ASP A 737 35.41 4.27 6.44
N ALA A 738 35.72 5.43 7.05
CA ALA A 738 35.82 5.57 8.50
C ALA A 738 34.51 5.22 9.24
N GLU A 739 33.36 5.42 8.61
CA GLU A 739 32.04 5.10 9.19
C GLU A 739 31.56 3.71 8.81
N ARG A 740 31.54 3.38 7.50
CA ARG A 740 30.83 2.20 6.99
C ARG A 740 31.65 0.92 7.03
N ARG A 741 32.97 0.98 7.01
CA ARG A 741 33.81 -0.22 7.11
C ARG A 741 33.82 -0.80 8.53
N PRO A 742 34.02 -0.03 9.61
CA PRO A 742 33.88 -0.56 10.98
C PRO A 742 32.47 -1.08 11.27
N ALA A 743 31.44 -0.36 10.82
CA ALA A 743 30.04 -0.78 10.93
C ALA A 743 29.78 -2.12 10.21
N GLY A 744 30.24 -2.23 8.95
CA GLY A 744 30.13 -3.45 8.16
C GLY A 744 30.86 -4.62 8.82
N LYS A 745 32.07 -4.38 9.37
CA LYS A 745 32.85 -5.40 10.08
C LYS A 745 32.10 -5.92 11.30
N MET A 746 31.56 -5.02 12.13
CA MET A 746 30.78 -5.39 13.30
C MET A 746 29.60 -6.29 12.93
N ILE A 747 28.89 -5.96 11.84
CA ILE A 747 27.75 -6.76 11.35
C ILE A 747 28.21 -8.13 10.84
N VAL A 748 29.30 -8.18 10.06
CA VAL A 748 29.87 -9.45 9.56
C VAL A 748 30.27 -10.35 10.73
N ASP A 749 31.04 -9.83 11.69
CA ASP A 749 31.52 -10.58 12.84
C ASP A 749 30.34 -11.11 13.68
N ARG A 750 29.31 -10.30 13.90
CA ARG A 750 28.07 -10.69 14.60
C ARG A 750 27.31 -11.77 13.84
N ALA A 751 27.11 -11.61 12.52
CA ALA A 751 26.40 -12.58 11.69
C ALA A 751 27.12 -13.93 11.64
N VAL A 752 28.46 -13.91 11.69
CA VAL A 752 29.28 -15.12 11.86
C VAL A 752 29.03 -15.74 13.23
N SER A 753 29.08 -14.97 14.33
CA SER A 753 28.78 -15.49 15.67
C SER A 753 27.41 -16.16 15.73
N ILE A 754 26.35 -15.49 15.29
CA ILE A 754 24.97 -16.04 15.29
C ILE A 754 24.86 -17.33 14.47
N ALA A 755 25.65 -17.48 13.41
CA ALA A 755 25.67 -18.68 12.59
C ALA A 755 26.41 -19.87 13.26
N PHE A 756 27.25 -19.62 14.28
CA PHE A 756 28.10 -20.62 14.93
C PHE A 756 27.79 -20.86 16.42
N THR A 757 26.98 -20.02 17.08
CA THR A 757 26.68 -20.13 18.51
C THR A 757 25.18 -20.05 18.80
N ASP A 758 24.69 -20.87 19.73
CA ASP A 758 23.32 -20.82 20.28
C ASP A 758 23.14 -19.69 21.33
N GLU A 759 24.20 -18.92 21.59
CA GLU A 759 24.20 -17.81 22.55
C GLU A 759 23.50 -16.57 21.96
N MET A 760 22.17 -16.59 21.95
CA MET A 760 21.42 -15.35 22.11
C MET A 760 21.57 -14.92 23.58
N ASP A 761 22.04 -13.70 23.81
CA ASP A 761 22.13 -13.17 25.17
C ASP A 761 20.70 -12.85 25.65
N MET A 762 20.14 -13.80 26.39
CA MET A 762 18.74 -13.79 26.83
C MET A 762 18.45 -12.74 27.91
N GLU A 763 19.47 -12.04 28.44
CA GLU A 763 19.29 -11.04 29.49
C GLU A 763 18.71 -9.71 28.97
N ASP A 764 18.82 -9.40 27.67
CA ASP A 764 18.22 -8.20 27.04
C ASP A 764 17.79 -8.43 25.57
N GLU A 765 16.66 -9.14 25.40
CA GLU A 765 16.05 -9.44 24.10
C GLU A 765 15.80 -8.19 23.24
N LYS A 766 15.47 -7.05 23.88
CA LYS A 766 15.20 -5.78 23.20
C LYS A 766 16.49 -5.18 22.64
N ALA A 767 17.57 -5.12 23.43
CA ALA A 767 18.85 -4.63 22.93
C ALA A 767 19.38 -5.46 21.75
N GLN A 768 19.20 -6.79 21.82
CA GLN A 768 19.56 -7.66 20.70
C GLN A 768 18.71 -7.38 19.45
N PHE A 769 17.39 -7.24 19.58
CA PHE A 769 16.52 -6.90 18.45
C PHE A 769 16.92 -5.58 17.80
N LEU A 770 17.17 -4.53 18.60
CA LEU A 770 17.59 -3.22 18.10
C LEU A 770 18.93 -3.28 17.36
N LEU A 771 19.88 -4.09 17.84
CA LEU A 771 21.15 -4.32 17.16
C LEU A 771 20.95 -5.05 15.82
N GLU A 772 20.15 -6.11 15.80
CA GLU A 772 19.86 -6.88 14.58
C GLU A 772 19.12 -6.07 13.53
N MET A 773 18.22 -5.17 13.95
CA MET A 773 17.52 -4.23 13.09
C MET A 773 18.37 -2.99 12.73
N GLN A 774 19.65 -2.98 13.09
CA GLN A 774 20.64 -1.95 12.82
C GLN A 774 20.24 -0.55 13.35
N MET A 775 19.45 -0.52 14.43
CA MET A 775 18.94 0.72 15.06
C MET A 775 19.96 1.38 15.99
N THR A 776 20.93 0.60 16.50
CA THR A 776 21.98 1.07 17.44
C THR A 776 23.29 1.43 16.75
N MET A 777 23.29 1.45 15.41
CA MET A 777 24.47 1.84 14.63
C MET A 777 24.91 3.24 15.02
N ASN A 778 26.21 3.40 15.32
CA ASN A 778 26.77 4.69 15.66
C ASN A 778 28.12 4.95 15.00
N TYR A 779 28.43 6.23 14.83
CA TYR A 779 29.63 6.75 14.18
C TYR A 779 30.46 7.63 15.12
N ALA A 780 30.51 7.31 16.41
CA ALA A 780 31.21 8.14 17.41
C ALA A 780 32.71 8.35 17.08
N GLY A 781 33.34 7.42 16.35
CA GLY A 781 34.72 7.55 15.87
C GLY A 781 34.89 8.32 14.55
N SER A 782 33.83 8.89 13.98
CA SER A 782 33.87 9.60 12.70
C SER A 782 34.51 11.00 12.83
N PRO A 783 35.21 11.49 11.80
CA PRO A 783 35.61 12.90 11.75
C PRO A 783 34.42 13.87 11.59
N LEU A 784 33.21 13.35 11.30
CA LEU A 784 31.99 14.13 11.12
C LEU A 784 31.13 14.21 12.37
N VAL A 785 31.72 14.02 13.56
CA VAL A 785 31.03 14.22 14.83
C VAL A 785 31.69 15.32 15.65
N GLY A 786 30.89 16.12 16.35
CA GLY A 786 31.38 17.20 17.20
C GLY A 786 30.50 17.43 18.43
N GLU A 787 31.12 17.80 19.55
CA GLU A 787 30.44 18.06 20.81
C GLU A 787 31.14 19.17 21.59
N VAL A 788 30.35 20.00 22.28
CA VAL A 788 30.85 20.92 23.31
C VAL A 788 30.29 20.52 24.67
N ASP A 789 31.21 20.31 25.62
CA ASP A 789 30.95 19.96 27.01
C ASP A 789 29.91 18.82 27.17
N GLY A 790 30.25 17.62 26.71
CA GLY A 790 29.36 16.45 26.79
C GLY A 790 28.85 16.13 28.20
N ALA A 791 29.59 16.52 29.25
CA ALA A 791 29.16 16.35 30.65
C ALA A 791 27.95 17.23 31.01
N ALA A 792 27.66 18.28 30.24
CA ALA A 792 26.48 19.11 30.41
C ALA A 792 25.18 18.39 29.98
N PHE A 793 25.27 17.34 29.15
CA PHE A 793 24.14 16.52 28.76
C PHE A 793 23.90 15.41 29.79
N THR A 794 22.71 15.42 30.41
CA THR A 794 22.27 14.35 31.33
C THR A 794 21.55 13.20 30.62
N ALA A 795 21.15 13.41 29.37
CA ALA A 795 20.47 12.47 28.47
C ALA A 795 20.62 12.95 27.01
N GLY A 796 20.17 12.14 26.06
CA GLY A 796 20.09 12.49 24.65
C GLY A 796 21.11 11.75 23.76
N PRO A 797 20.83 11.68 22.44
CA PRO A 797 21.69 10.96 21.50
C PRO A 797 23.06 11.64 21.40
N GLU A 798 24.13 10.86 21.49
CA GLU A 798 25.48 11.36 21.31
C GLU A 798 25.79 11.60 19.82
N PRO A 799 26.73 12.48 19.48
CA PRO A 799 27.19 12.62 18.10
C PRO A 799 27.66 11.28 17.53
N GLY A 800 27.20 10.98 16.32
CA GLY A 800 27.36 9.70 15.65
C GLY A 800 26.20 8.74 15.86
N HIS A 801 25.36 8.93 16.88
CA HIS A 801 24.17 8.12 17.08
C HIS A 801 23.08 8.48 16.07
N ARG A 802 22.21 7.52 15.76
CA ARG A 802 20.95 7.77 15.09
C ARG A 802 20.13 8.81 15.88
N ALA A 803 19.56 9.80 15.21
CA ALA A 803 18.58 10.71 15.81
C ALA A 803 17.27 9.96 16.15
N PRO A 804 16.81 9.96 17.42
CA PRO A 804 15.51 9.40 17.79
C PRO A 804 14.36 10.25 17.23
N ASP A 805 13.24 9.62 16.88
CA ASP A 805 12.02 10.36 16.54
C ASP A 805 11.38 10.94 17.81
N VAL A 806 10.62 12.02 17.64
CA VAL A 806 9.87 12.67 18.72
C VAL A 806 8.50 13.01 18.18
N HIS A 807 7.45 12.56 18.87
CA HIS A 807 6.06 12.81 18.48
C HIS A 807 5.43 13.94 19.28
N GLY A 808 4.37 14.55 18.74
CA GLY A 808 3.57 15.53 19.47
C GLY A 808 4.04 16.97 19.32
N LEU A 809 5.04 17.22 18.47
CA LEU A 809 5.49 18.55 18.09
C LEU A 809 4.36 19.33 17.40
N ARG A 810 4.31 20.65 17.59
CA ARG A 810 3.24 21.51 17.06
C ARG A 810 3.79 22.67 16.26
N ARG A 811 3.10 23.04 15.19
CA ARG A 811 3.43 24.24 14.40
C ARG A 811 2.17 25.06 14.18
N PHE A 812 2.28 26.38 14.30
CA PHE A 812 1.15 27.27 14.05
C PHE A 812 0.59 27.04 12.64
N GLY A 813 -0.74 26.91 12.53
CA GLY A 813 -1.43 26.62 11.27
C GLY A 813 -1.49 25.13 10.89
N VAL A 814 -0.84 24.23 11.64
CA VAL A 814 -0.91 22.78 11.42
C VAL A 814 -1.80 22.15 12.49
N ALA A 815 -2.91 21.53 12.07
CA ALA A 815 -3.92 20.99 12.99
C ALA A 815 -3.49 19.67 13.64
N HIS A 816 -2.74 18.83 12.93
CA HIS A 816 -2.24 17.56 13.45
C HIS A 816 -0.90 17.74 14.18
N PRO A 817 -0.55 16.86 15.14
CA PRO A 817 0.81 16.83 15.66
C PRO A 817 1.79 16.43 14.55
N LEU A 818 3.00 16.94 14.65
CA LEU A 818 4.15 16.57 13.84
C LEU A 818 5.02 15.60 14.62
N ARG A 819 5.84 14.84 13.89
CA ARG A 819 6.98 14.15 14.47
C ARG A 819 8.30 14.76 13.99
N LEU A 820 9.39 14.54 14.72
CA LEU A 820 10.69 15.11 14.37
C LEU A 820 11.16 14.66 12.99
N PHE A 821 10.89 13.41 12.61
CA PHE A 821 11.21 12.91 11.27
C PHE A 821 10.48 13.66 10.15
N ASP A 822 9.35 14.33 10.40
CA ASP A 822 8.75 15.22 9.39
C ASP A 822 9.60 16.46 9.10
N LEU A 823 10.43 16.88 10.07
CA LEU A 823 11.31 18.04 9.99
C LEU A 823 12.67 17.68 9.40
N VAL A 824 13.22 16.54 9.80
CA VAL A 824 14.58 16.12 9.40
C VAL A 824 14.63 15.28 8.13
N ARG A 825 13.48 14.80 7.62
CA ARG A 825 13.42 14.08 6.34
C ARG A 825 13.79 14.99 5.17
N GLY A 826 14.44 14.43 4.17
CA GLY A 826 14.81 15.11 2.94
C GLY A 826 16.29 14.96 2.61
N THR A 827 16.82 15.87 1.79
CA THR A 827 18.16 15.72 1.24
C THR A 827 19.26 16.51 1.96
N ARG A 828 18.88 17.35 2.92
CA ARG A 828 19.72 18.34 3.59
C ARG A 828 19.94 18.00 5.06
N SER A 829 20.96 18.59 5.66
CA SER A 829 21.14 18.55 7.11
C SER A 829 20.08 19.43 7.78
N THR A 830 19.71 19.10 9.02
CA THR A 830 18.76 19.89 9.80
C THR A 830 19.38 20.33 11.12
N LEU A 831 19.45 21.63 11.35
CA LEU A 831 19.85 22.24 12.61
C LEU A 831 18.61 22.50 13.47
N LEU A 832 18.55 21.81 14.60
CA LEU A 832 17.50 21.93 15.61
C LEU A 832 18.03 22.84 16.72
N LEU A 833 17.61 24.10 16.70
CA LEU A 833 17.93 25.09 17.74
C LEU A 833 16.84 25.02 18.81
N HIS A 834 17.21 24.66 20.03
CA HIS A 834 16.27 24.58 21.14
C HIS A 834 16.39 25.80 22.05
N ALA A 835 15.25 26.36 22.44
CA ALA A 835 15.17 27.41 23.45
C ALA A 835 14.18 26.99 24.55
N ASP A 836 14.66 26.99 25.80
CA ASP A 836 13.83 26.63 26.96
C ASP A 836 13.07 27.83 27.55
N ALA A 837 12.26 27.58 28.60
CA ALA A 837 11.49 28.64 29.25
C ALA A 837 12.34 29.72 29.94
N GLY A 838 13.63 29.45 30.18
CA GLY A 838 14.60 30.39 30.74
C GLY A 838 15.34 31.23 29.70
N ALA A 839 15.20 30.93 28.41
CA ALA A 839 15.82 31.69 27.33
C ALA A 839 15.27 33.13 27.26
N SER A 840 16.16 34.11 27.09
CA SER A 840 15.78 35.51 26.87
C SER A 840 15.40 35.78 25.40
N GLU A 841 14.67 36.86 25.15
CA GLU A 841 14.38 37.30 23.77
C GLU A 841 15.66 37.60 22.97
N GLU A 842 16.71 38.12 23.62
CA GLU A 842 18.02 38.36 23.00
C GLU A 842 18.67 37.05 22.54
N GLN A 843 18.62 36.01 23.38
CA GLN A 843 19.13 34.69 23.02
C GLN A 843 18.37 34.09 21.82
N VAL A 844 17.04 34.26 21.76
CA VAL A 844 16.25 33.80 20.61
C VAL A 844 16.64 34.55 19.33
N LEU A 845 16.90 35.86 19.40
CA LEU A 845 17.38 36.64 18.24
C LEU A 845 18.81 36.23 17.81
N ASP A 846 19.67 35.83 18.74
CA ASP A 846 20.99 35.31 18.42
C ASP A 846 20.92 33.96 17.69
N LEU A 847 19.93 33.11 18.03
CA LEU A 847 19.66 31.88 17.28
C LEU A 847 19.29 32.16 15.80
N GLU A 848 18.55 33.24 15.53
CA GLU A 848 18.21 33.64 14.15
C GLU A 848 19.45 34.07 13.36
N LYS A 849 20.32 34.89 13.99
CA LYS A 849 21.59 35.32 13.37
C LYS A 849 22.48 34.12 13.08
N LEU A 850 22.58 33.19 14.03
CA LEU A 850 23.34 31.96 13.86
C LEU A 850 22.80 31.14 12.68
N ALA A 851 21.47 30.96 12.61
CA ALA A 851 20.86 30.20 11.51
C ALA A 851 21.14 30.84 10.14
N ALA A 852 21.15 32.17 10.05
CA ALA A 852 21.55 32.87 8.82
C ALA A 852 23.02 32.60 8.46
N GLY A 853 23.94 32.66 9.45
CA GLY A 853 25.35 32.34 9.26
C GLY A 853 25.59 30.88 8.85
N VAL A 854 24.89 29.94 9.48
CA VAL A 854 24.91 28.51 9.11
C VAL A 854 24.42 28.31 7.68
N ARG A 855 23.35 28.99 7.27
CA ARG A 855 22.83 28.91 5.90
C ARG A 855 23.83 29.44 4.88
N GLU A 856 24.53 30.53 5.20
CA GLU A 856 25.59 31.08 4.34
C GLU A 856 26.77 30.12 4.21
N GLN A 857 27.33 29.66 5.34
CA GLN A 857 28.50 28.76 5.37
C GLN A 857 28.21 27.40 4.73
N SER A 858 26.99 26.89 4.86
CA SER A 858 26.58 25.61 4.26
C SER A 858 26.06 25.73 2.83
N HIS A 859 26.11 26.91 2.21
CA HIS A 859 25.57 27.17 0.87
C HIS A 859 24.07 26.80 0.75
N GLY A 860 23.32 26.91 1.85
CA GLY A 860 21.91 26.53 1.94
C GLY A 860 21.64 25.03 2.04
N GLU A 861 22.64 24.22 2.37
CA GLU A 861 22.50 22.76 2.55
C GLU A 861 22.13 22.34 3.99
N VAL A 862 21.93 23.31 4.89
CA VAL A 862 21.41 23.12 6.25
C VAL A 862 20.11 23.90 6.41
N ASP A 863 19.01 23.19 6.70
CA ASP A 863 17.75 23.81 7.13
C ASP A 863 17.76 24.01 8.64
N ALA A 864 17.21 25.11 9.14
CA ALA A 864 17.22 25.44 10.57
C ALA A 864 15.80 25.63 11.12
N TYR A 865 15.53 25.05 12.30
CA TYR A 865 14.26 25.15 13.01
C TYR A 865 14.49 25.58 14.45
N LEU A 866 13.61 26.45 14.97
CA LEU A 866 13.53 26.76 16.39
C LEU A 866 12.55 25.80 17.06
N VAL A 867 13.03 24.93 17.95
CA VAL A 867 12.23 24.07 18.83
C VAL A 867 12.00 24.80 20.16
N ALA A 868 10.81 25.35 20.31
CA ALA A 868 10.38 26.16 21.44
C ALA A 868 9.76 25.29 22.55
N ALA A 869 10.36 25.31 23.74
CA ALA A 869 9.86 24.57 24.91
C ALA A 869 8.53 25.13 25.44
N PRO A 870 7.80 24.39 26.29
CA PRO A 870 6.59 24.89 26.93
C PRO A 870 6.85 26.16 27.75
N GLY A 871 6.03 27.19 27.54
CA GLY A 871 6.05 28.42 28.34
C GLY A 871 7.13 29.44 27.98
N ILE A 872 7.96 29.19 26.97
CA ILE A 872 8.88 30.21 26.42
C ILE A 872 8.10 31.40 25.86
N ARG A 873 8.63 32.61 26.07
CA ARG A 873 8.11 33.83 25.45
C ARG A 873 8.92 34.11 24.18
N LEU A 874 8.30 33.86 23.04
CA LEU A 874 8.88 34.20 21.75
C LEU A 874 8.58 35.66 21.39
N PRO A 875 9.51 36.36 20.71
CA PRO A 875 9.22 37.63 20.05
C PRO A 875 8.00 37.52 19.11
N LEU A 876 7.30 38.64 18.89
CA LEU A 876 6.11 38.69 18.03
C LEU A 876 6.39 38.27 16.57
N LEU A 877 7.62 38.47 16.11
CA LEU A 877 8.10 38.07 14.79
C LEU A 877 9.41 37.34 14.99
N VAL A 878 9.41 36.04 14.71
CA VAL A 878 10.59 35.18 14.64
C VAL A 878 10.73 34.78 13.16
N ASP A 879 11.89 35.05 12.57
CA ASP A 879 12.19 34.76 11.16
C ASP A 879 12.51 33.27 10.93
N LEU A 880 12.84 32.55 12.01
CA LEU A 880 13.00 31.11 11.98
C LEU A 880 11.66 30.35 11.90
N PRO A 881 11.61 29.22 11.17
CA PRO A 881 10.51 28.27 11.30
C PRO A 881 10.40 27.73 12.74
N VAL A 882 9.33 28.09 13.43
CA VAL A 882 9.10 27.68 14.83
C VAL A 882 8.28 26.39 14.92
N VAL A 883 8.75 25.48 15.75
CA VAL A 883 8.06 24.26 16.19
C VAL A 883 8.00 24.25 17.71
N HIS A 884 6.83 23.98 18.28
CA HIS A 884 6.60 23.93 19.71
C HIS A 884 6.65 22.50 20.23
N ASP A 885 7.50 22.25 21.22
CA ASP A 885 7.52 21.01 21.99
C ASP A 885 6.53 21.11 23.15
N ALA A 886 5.22 21.16 22.84
CA ALA A 886 4.18 21.44 23.82
C ALA A 886 4.14 20.45 25.01
N GLY A 887 4.61 19.21 24.80
CA GLY A 887 4.67 18.16 25.81
C GLY A 887 6.02 18.01 26.51
N GLY A 888 7.06 18.76 26.12
CA GLY A 888 8.42 18.57 26.64
C GLY A 888 9.11 17.28 26.17
N SER A 889 8.56 16.63 25.15
CA SER A 889 9.02 15.34 24.63
C SER A 889 10.38 15.44 23.92
N PHE A 890 10.61 16.54 23.18
CA PHE A 890 11.90 16.79 22.54
C PHE A 890 12.95 17.07 23.60
N ALA A 891 12.65 17.94 24.57
CA ALA A 891 13.60 18.30 25.60
C ALA A 891 14.02 17.12 26.48
N ALA A 892 13.08 16.21 26.78
CA ALA A 892 13.36 14.96 27.48
C ALA A 892 14.23 14.00 26.64
N THR A 893 13.86 13.76 25.38
CA THR A 893 14.58 12.81 24.51
C THR A 893 15.96 13.32 24.10
N TYR A 894 16.15 14.63 23.92
CA TYR A 894 17.40 15.25 23.50
C TYR A 894 18.20 15.90 24.64
N GLY A 895 17.70 15.84 25.89
CA GLY A 895 18.40 16.31 27.08
C GLY A 895 18.70 17.81 27.09
N THR A 896 17.79 18.64 26.58
CA THR A 896 17.99 20.10 26.39
C THR A 896 17.38 20.97 27.50
N ASP A 897 16.74 20.39 28.50
CA ASP A 897 16.10 21.12 29.60
C ASP A 897 17.08 21.93 30.46
N GLY A 898 16.74 23.16 30.81
CA GLY A 898 17.55 24.02 31.68
C GLY A 898 18.87 24.49 31.06
N ALA A 899 19.00 24.40 29.74
CA ALA A 899 20.15 24.88 28.96
C ALA A 899 20.14 26.39 28.71
N GLY A 900 18.99 27.05 28.81
CA GLY A 900 18.70 28.30 28.11
C GLY A 900 18.56 28.04 26.60
N THR A 901 19.68 27.75 25.93
CA THR A 901 19.73 27.39 24.52
C THR A 901 20.57 26.13 24.28
N ALA A 902 20.19 25.32 23.29
CA ALA A 902 20.97 24.15 22.87
C ALA A 902 20.84 23.95 21.36
N ALA A 903 21.73 23.16 20.77
CA ALA A 903 21.61 22.78 19.36
C ALA A 903 21.91 21.30 19.13
N TYR A 904 21.21 20.73 18.15
CA TYR A 904 21.52 19.45 17.52
C TYR A 904 21.57 19.62 16.01
N LEU A 905 22.65 19.19 15.38
CA LEU A 905 22.74 19.07 13.93
C LEU A 905 22.49 17.61 13.54
N VAL A 906 21.39 17.36 12.84
CA VAL A 906 21.07 16.05 12.25
C VAL A 906 21.55 16.05 10.80
N ARG A 907 22.39 15.08 10.44
CA ARG A 907 22.93 14.88 9.09
C ARG A 907 21.84 14.42 8.13
N PRO A 908 22.06 14.51 6.80
CA PRO A 908 21.07 14.04 5.81
C PRO A 908 20.82 12.53 5.89
N ASP A 909 21.71 11.78 6.54
CA ASP A 909 21.53 10.34 6.75
C ASP A 909 20.80 10.00 8.07
N GLY A 910 20.33 10.99 8.83
CA GLY A 910 19.57 10.82 10.07
C GLY A 910 20.41 10.52 11.32
N HIS A 911 21.73 10.73 11.27
CA HIS A 911 22.59 10.65 12.45
C HIS A 911 22.91 12.04 13.00
N VAL A 912 23.12 12.14 14.31
CA VAL A 912 23.56 13.38 14.96
C VAL A 912 25.00 13.65 14.53
N GLY A 913 25.25 14.78 13.87
CA GLY A 913 26.60 15.25 13.55
C GLY A 913 27.20 16.13 14.64
N PHE A 914 26.38 16.98 15.26
CA PHE A 914 26.85 17.89 16.30
C PHE A 914 25.81 18.10 17.39
N ARG A 915 26.26 18.31 18.64
CA ARG A 915 25.40 18.82 19.72
C ARG A 915 26.14 19.78 20.65
N SER A 916 25.40 20.70 21.25
CA SER A 916 25.96 21.69 22.20
C SER A 916 24.91 22.19 23.20
N ARG A 917 25.29 22.27 24.49
CA ARG A 917 24.46 22.76 25.61
C ARG A 917 25.36 23.39 26.71
N PRO A 918 25.23 24.70 27.03
CA PRO A 918 24.52 25.69 26.22
C PRO A 918 25.13 25.79 24.82
N LEU A 919 24.39 26.37 23.88
CA LEU A 919 24.85 26.53 22.51
C LEU A 919 26.18 27.29 22.42
N ASP A 920 27.14 26.69 21.72
CA ASP A 920 28.41 27.28 21.30
C ASP A 920 28.41 27.48 19.77
N GLU A 921 28.25 28.73 19.34
CA GLU A 921 28.23 29.14 17.94
C GLU A 921 29.54 28.84 17.22
N VAL A 922 30.69 29.12 17.85
CA VAL A 922 32.00 28.97 17.22
C VAL A 922 32.26 27.49 16.92
N ALA A 923 32.00 26.63 17.90
CA ALA A 923 32.18 25.19 17.72
C ALA A 923 31.25 24.60 16.65
N LEU A 924 30.01 25.11 16.53
CA LEU A 924 29.10 24.67 15.47
C LEU A 924 29.62 25.07 14.09
N LEU A 925 30.06 26.32 13.91
CA LEU A 925 30.60 26.81 12.63
C LEU A 925 31.91 26.09 12.27
N ASP A 926 32.77 25.81 13.25
CA ASP A 926 33.99 25.01 13.05
C ASP A 926 33.66 23.57 12.63
N HIS A 927 32.65 22.95 13.24
CA HIS A 927 32.16 21.63 12.81
C HIS A 927 31.65 21.65 11.37
N LEU A 928 30.87 22.66 10.99
CA LEU A 928 30.36 22.81 9.63
C LEU A 928 31.48 23.00 8.60
N ALA A 929 32.60 23.64 8.95
CA ALA A 929 33.78 23.76 8.08
C ALA A 929 34.45 22.41 7.78
N GLY A 930 34.23 21.39 8.62
CA GLY A 930 34.66 20.01 8.37
C GLY A 930 33.75 19.25 7.39
N VAL A 931 32.57 19.81 7.06
CA VAL A 931 31.58 19.19 6.15
C VAL A 931 31.48 19.96 4.84
N PHE A 932 31.44 21.28 4.90
CA PHE A 932 31.22 22.18 3.77
C PHE A 932 32.51 22.92 3.39
N ALA A 933 32.76 23.05 2.10
CA ALA A 933 33.84 23.87 1.57
C ALA A 933 33.60 25.36 1.90
N GLN A 934 34.65 26.06 2.34
CA GLN A 934 34.62 27.49 2.63
C GLN A 934 34.74 28.36 1.38
#